data_AF-A0A0L0SWU6-F1
#
_entry.id   AF-A0A0L0SWU6-F1
#
_cell.length_a   1.000
_cell.length_b   1.000
_cell.length_c   1.000
_cell.angle_alpha   90.00
_cell.angle_beta   90.00
_cell.angle_gamma   90.00
#
_symmetry.space_group_name_H-M   'P 1'
#
loop_
_entity.id
_entity.type
_entity.pdbx_description
1 polymer ?
#
loop_
_entity_poly.entity_id
_entity_poly.type
_entity_poly.pdbx_seq_one_letter_code
_entity_poly.pdbx_strand_id
1 'polypeptide(L)'
;MNDRKRKPTTGAHDGPTMTVSSSGSGTGDGLSSPASDGAISDAGSDRRKRPATLAAVTAAQLPAHDSAVLGVDPLADTMTPPPFPADSPESLKLLIRTFQKDAVYRHLRDLHRTVERLQSERDDLATKNSQLADALTAIGGWWSEIVDELLVLSARFDLSTSLEELMSTSDTARSSLFAALLETDKEEVLEDELNATHTEARQIVANLFHYVEHCADGPATSTVLDQLQARYTAVQRQLVRVERQLAAAQKHAADQAAQLAAKDDEIAALQRAVDRLQSCTWQTTFQQPLGPRNSAAGPAASIASPLAATPAASSANLPDLAGAPDPAGPARMLTLADVAAIPEDDRVKELATLTEQLADVRQERDALAAKLQTAPDESVLQAHPYVQAQHDEAQARAREAALWKKKHAEATAENASLRDLHAALQGQHRDAVAAVEAQAEAEAKRLSEEITRLRRQRDDLHLARDSLTAEKNAKLHSSDAAKHQVAVKQARIESLAAQTRRLQASLVEQAGLPRVAKELLVDPGLLENLEARLAATAAAADSVGAESEVAKLQAQLALAQRQVTMLTRELNSVVEGYERLDATVTTHVRALADRDDHLARLIADKTKLDGKILFLRKQLEQLKAEADGERRAVDAARDAQRAADDAARAAQAHIVALTKELAAANDPKDADARAAVAAATRDARIADAELARHERSRAQDALKQAEALLAERDARIAKLEADAAKRRDDPPSSEAEVMLEQYRQLLLCGTCKTRFKDTAIARCMHTFCRQCVQDRLDTRQRKCPTCSEPFGSNDVRTIYM
;
A
#
# COMPACT_ATOMS: atom_id res chain seq x y z
N MET A 1 -54.94 36.47 17.72
CA MET A 1 -54.53 37.30 18.87
C MET A 1 -53.01 37.25 19.00
N ASN A 2 -52.42 38.42 19.25
CA ASN A 2 -51.08 38.77 19.76
C ASN A 2 -49.90 37.81 19.49
N ASP A 3 -48.89 38.14 18.69
CA ASP A 3 -47.86 39.22 18.85
C ASP A 3 -46.97 39.13 20.11
N ARG A 4 -45.70 38.73 19.94
CA ARG A 4 -44.55 39.69 19.94
C ARG A 4 -43.17 39.05 19.70
N LYS A 5 -42.42 39.64 18.78
CA LYS A 5 -40.94 39.57 18.70
C LYS A 5 -40.29 40.27 19.90
N ARG A 6 -39.08 39.85 20.32
CA ARG A 6 -38.01 40.74 20.86
C ARG A 6 -36.62 40.07 20.97
N LYS A 7 -35.65 40.58 20.20
CA LYS A 7 -34.25 40.85 20.63
C LYS A 7 -34.25 42.14 21.52
N PRO A 8 -33.14 42.66 22.09
CA PRO A 8 -31.73 42.21 22.16
C PRO A 8 -31.26 42.01 23.63
N THR A 9 -29.96 41.94 23.98
CA THR A 9 -29.08 43.09 24.28
C THR A 9 -27.58 42.82 24.05
N THR A 10 -26.78 43.89 24.02
CA THR A 10 -25.33 43.94 23.74
C THR A 10 -24.53 44.65 24.84
N GLY A 11 -23.24 44.33 24.98
CA GLY A 11 -22.24 45.08 25.76
C GLY A 11 -21.88 44.44 27.11
N ALA A 12 -20.69 44.65 27.69
CA ALA A 12 -19.45 45.28 27.21
C ALA A 12 -18.29 44.88 28.17
N HIS A 13 -17.01 45.16 27.80
CA HIS A 13 -15.78 45.31 28.63
C HIS A 13 -15.61 44.49 29.94
N ASP A 14 -14.49 43.82 30.22
CA ASP A 14 -13.11 44.37 30.32
C ASP A 14 -12.02 43.28 30.12
N GLY A 15 -10.77 43.71 29.92
CA GLY A 15 -9.59 42.84 29.98
C GLY A 15 -8.83 42.95 31.31
N PRO A 16 -7.72 42.21 31.46
CA PRO A 16 -6.55 42.85 32.04
C PRO A 16 -5.25 42.62 31.25
N THR A 17 -4.40 43.64 31.31
CA THR A 17 -3.08 43.72 30.68
C THR A 17 -1.96 43.17 31.57
N MET A 18 -0.97 42.53 30.95
CA MET A 18 0.48 42.63 31.23
C MET A 18 0.97 42.55 32.69
N THR A 19 1.87 41.59 32.96
CA THR A 19 3.25 41.96 33.36
C THR A 19 4.27 41.02 32.72
N VAL A 20 5.28 41.60 32.06
CA VAL A 20 6.51 40.91 31.64
C VAL A 20 7.64 41.57 32.41
N SER A 21 8.32 40.81 33.28
CA SER A 21 9.46 41.31 34.05
C SER A 21 10.76 40.93 33.35
N SER A 22 11.37 41.90 32.67
CA SER A 22 12.73 41.82 32.15
C SER A 22 13.75 42.14 33.23
N SER A 23 14.81 41.34 33.34
CA SER A 23 16.06 41.76 33.97
C SER A 23 17.25 41.15 33.23
N GLY A 24 18.22 42.00 32.89
CA GLY A 24 19.49 41.60 32.30
C GLY A 24 20.54 42.68 32.52
N SER A 25 21.80 42.26 32.64
CA SER A 25 23.02 43.08 32.51
C SER A 25 24.25 42.20 32.75
N GLY A 26 25.39 42.50 32.11
CA GLY A 26 26.68 41.86 32.45
C GLY A 26 27.63 41.64 31.28
N THR A 27 28.24 42.70 30.76
CA THR A 27 29.40 42.64 29.84
C THR A 27 30.71 42.48 30.61
N GLY A 28 31.71 41.78 30.06
CA GLY A 28 33.09 41.78 30.58
C GLY A 28 34.10 41.03 29.71
N ASP A 29 35.15 41.72 29.27
CA ASP A 29 36.31 41.16 28.57
C ASP A 29 37.26 40.39 29.51
N GLY A 30 38.09 39.48 28.96
CA GLY A 30 39.16 38.84 29.73
C GLY A 30 40.01 37.81 28.97
N LEU A 31 41.23 38.19 28.60
CA LEU A 31 42.30 37.28 28.13
C LEU A 31 42.91 36.47 29.30
N SER A 32 43.31 35.20 29.07
CA SER A 32 44.63 34.61 29.49
C SER A 32 44.69 33.07 29.41
N SER A 33 45.82 32.53 28.92
CA SER A 33 46.33 31.16 29.23
C SER A 33 47.19 31.20 30.51
N PRO A 34 47.48 30.09 31.24
CA PRO A 34 48.37 28.96 30.85
C PRO A 34 47.72 27.57 31.10
N ALA A 35 48.20 26.38 30.70
CA ALA A 35 49.51 25.73 30.53
C ALA A 35 50.08 24.97 31.77
N SER A 36 50.49 23.71 31.52
CA SER A 36 51.40 22.79 32.24
C SER A 36 51.10 22.24 33.66
N ASP A 37 51.18 20.90 33.76
CA ASP A 37 51.90 20.03 34.74
C ASP A 37 51.82 20.31 36.27
N GLY A 38 51.70 19.32 37.16
CA GLY A 38 51.64 17.85 37.03
C GLY A 38 51.83 17.15 38.39
N ALA A 39 52.31 15.89 38.38
CA ALA A 39 52.94 15.13 39.49
C ALA A 39 52.11 14.21 40.45
N ILE A 40 52.44 12.91 40.38
CA ILE A 40 52.75 11.96 41.49
C ILE A 40 51.53 11.44 42.32
N SER A 41 51.29 10.12 42.45
CA SER A 41 52.24 9.12 42.99
C SER A 41 52.26 7.71 42.36
N ASP A 42 53.42 7.07 42.59
CA ASP A 42 53.94 5.79 42.08
C ASP A 42 53.55 4.56 42.94
N ALA A 43 53.59 3.36 42.33
CA ALA A 43 54.19 2.10 42.84
C ALA A 43 53.48 0.82 42.31
N GLY A 44 54.18 -0.07 41.58
CA GLY A 44 53.59 -1.36 41.16
C GLY A 44 54.34 -2.19 40.11
N SER A 45 55.62 -2.50 40.36
CA SER A 45 56.55 -3.28 39.52
C SER A 45 55.99 -4.44 38.66
N ASP A 46 56.25 -4.37 37.35
CA ASP A 46 57.10 -5.31 36.61
C ASP A 46 56.89 -6.85 36.76
N ARG A 47 56.29 -7.50 35.73
CA ARG A 47 57.01 -8.52 34.90
C ARG A 47 56.20 -9.19 33.77
N ARG A 48 56.89 -9.35 32.63
CA ARG A 48 56.78 -10.40 31.57
C ARG A 48 55.65 -10.33 30.51
N LYS A 49 55.98 -9.61 29.44
CA LYS A 49 55.99 -10.03 28.01
C LYS A 49 54.95 -11.07 27.53
N ARG A 50 54.12 -10.64 26.56
CA ARG A 50 53.46 -11.50 25.54
C ARG A 50 54.50 -12.30 24.71
N PRO A 51 54.08 -13.38 24.03
CA PRO A 51 53.82 -13.24 22.59
C PRO A 51 52.51 -13.93 22.12
N ALA A 52 52.24 -13.84 20.82
CA ALA A 52 50.99 -14.25 20.17
C ALA A 52 50.94 -15.74 19.76
N THR A 53 49.72 -16.26 19.57
CA THR A 53 49.37 -17.21 18.48
C THR A 53 47.85 -17.19 18.20
N LEU A 54 47.50 -17.39 16.92
CA LEU A 54 46.19 -17.90 16.49
C LEU A 54 46.12 -19.41 16.74
N ALA A 55 44.95 -19.96 17.08
CA ALA A 55 44.38 -21.17 16.46
C ALA A 55 43.11 -21.69 17.15
N ALA A 56 42.33 -22.45 16.37
CA ALA A 56 41.44 -23.54 16.76
C ALA A 56 40.18 -23.24 17.61
N VAL A 57 39.05 -23.17 16.90
CA VAL A 57 37.73 -23.57 17.40
C VAL A 57 37.76 -25.07 17.71
N THR A 58 37.28 -25.47 18.88
CA THR A 58 36.77 -26.83 19.16
C THR A 58 35.37 -26.72 19.74
N ALA A 59 34.40 -27.31 19.05
CA ALA A 59 33.03 -27.42 19.54
C ALA A 59 32.97 -28.39 20.74
N ALA A 60 32.13 -28.08 21.72
CA ALA A 60 31.81 -28.96 22.83
C ALA A 60 30.30 -29.22 22.84
N GLN A 61 29.92 -30.51 22.93
CA GLN A 61 28.56 -31.00 23.06
C GLN A 61 27.76 -30.32 24.18
N LEU A 62 26.46 -30.13 23.95
CA LEU A 62 25.35 -30.34 24.90
C LEU A 62 24.08 -30.71 24.07
N PRO A 63 23.01 -31.27 24.67
CA PRO A 63 22.44 -32.51 24.14
C PRO A 63 21.18 -32.34 23.28
N ALA A 64 20.88 -33.39 22.50
CA ALA A 64 19.60 -33.53 21.82
C ALA A 64 18.45 -33.71 22.83
N HIS A 65 17.39 -32.94 22.65
CA HIS A 65 16.08 -33.22 23.25
C HIS A 65 15.18 -33.81 22.17
N ASP A 66 14.57 -34.96 22.46
CA ASP A 66 13.63 -35.60 21.55
C ASP A 66 12.39 -34.73 21.32
N SER A 67 11.97 -34.63 20.07
CA SER A 67 10.65 -34.12 19.66
C SER A 67 10.19 -34.86 18.42
N ALA A 68 9.85 -36.13 18.62
CA ALA A 68 9.30 -37.00 17.60
C ALA A 68 7.78 -36.79 17.48
N VAL A 69 7.35 -35.90 16.58
CA VAL A 69 5.96 -35.89 16.06
C VAL A 69 5.97 -35.53 14.58
N LEU A 70 5.16 -36.24 13.78
CA LEU A 70 4.96 -36.09 12.33
C LEU A 70 6.16 -36.47 11.44
N GLY A 71 6.41 -37.78 11.37
CA GLY A 71 7.27 -38.35 10.33
C GLY A 71 6.62 -38.24 8.95
N VAL A 72 7.33 -37.59 8.02
CA VAL A 72 7.23 -37.83 6.58
C VAL A 72 8.66 -37.99 6.07
N ASP A 73 9.17 -39.22 6.11
CA ASP A 73 10.41 -39.56 5.42
C ASP A 73 10.19 -39.33 3.92
N PRO A 74 10.94 -38.41 3.26
CA PRO A 74 10.89 -38.33 1.82
C PRO A 74 11.54 -39.59 1.27
N LEU A 75 10.73 -40.40 0.57
CA LEU A 75 11.17 -41.58 -0.16
C LEU A 75 12.51 -41.31 -0.86
N ALA A 76 13.51 -42.11 -0.51
CA ALA A 76 14.81 -42.10 -1.15
C ALA A 76 14.69 -42.68 -2.57
N ASP A 77 14.14 -41.90 -3.49
CA ASP A 77 14.16 -42.20 -4.92
C ASP A 77 15.63 -42.22 -5.36
N THR A 78 16.10 -43.43 -5.68
CA THR A 78 17.49 -43.76 -6.04
C THR A 78 17.82 -43.31 -7.47
N MET A 79 17.75 -42.00 -7.70
CA MET A 79 18.18 -41.32 -8.92
C MET A 79 19.34 -40.37 -8.60
N THR A 80 20.53 -40.95 -8.39
CA THR A 80 21.78 -40.19 -8.39
C THR A 80 21.87 -39.42 -9.70
N PRO A 81 22.00 -38.07 -9.69
CA PRO A 81 22.05 -37.30 -10.92
C PRO A 81 23.31 -37.69 -11.72
N PRO A 82 23.22 -37.75 -13.06
CA PRO A 82 24.37 -38.09 -13.89
C PRO A 82 25.50 -37.08 -13.67
N PRO A 83 26.77 -37.53 -13.54
CA PRO A 83 27.90 -36.62 -13.35
C PRO A 83 28.05 -35.71 -14.57
N PHE A 84 28.55 -34.49 -14.33
CA PHE A 84 28.86 -33.56 -15.41
C PHE A 84 30.22 -33.92 -16.03
N PRO A 85 30.43 -33.85 -17.36
CA PRO A 85 29.52 -33.32 -18.39
C PRO A 85 28.40 -34.28 -18.79
N ALA A 86 27.28 -33.71 -19.27
CA ALA A 86 26.13 -34.47 -19.74
C ALA A 86 26.34 -34.98 -21.18
N ASP A 87 26.65 -36.27 -21.33
CA ASP A 87 26.94 -36.91 -22.63
C ASP A 87 25.73 -37.03 -23.59
N SER A 88 24.50 -36.69 -23.13
CA SER A 88 23.29 -36.81 -23.95
C SER A 88 22.28 -35.67 -23.71
N PRO A 89 21.46 -35.30 -24.72
CA PRO A 89 20.45 -34.25 -24.55
C PRO A 89 19.32 -34.63 -23.59
N GLU A 90 19.18 -35.91 -23.25
CA GLU A 90 18.20 -36.39 -22.27
C GLU A 90 18.72 -36.28 -20.83
N SER A 91 20.00 -36.58 -20.59
CA SER A 91 20.62 -36.38 -19.27
C SER A 91 20.66 -34.90 -18.87
N LEU A 92 20.85 -34.00 -19.84
CA LEU A 92 20.75 -32.54 -19.62
C LEU A 92 19.32 -32.09 -19.26
N LYS A 93 18.28 -32.66 -19.90
CA LYS A 93 16.87 -32.40 -19.54
C LYS A 93 16.53 -32.94 -18.16
N LEU A 94 17.07 -34.10 -17.78
CA LEU A 94 16.89 -34.67 -16.45
C LEU A 94 17.56 -33.79 -15.37
N LEU A 95 18.79 -33.33 -15.62
CA LEU A 95 19.52 -32.42 -14.75
C LEU A 95 18.77 -31.08 -14.56
N ILE A 96 18.23 -30.48 -15.63
CA ILE A 96 17.41 -29.26 -15.53
C ILE A 96 16.17 -29.51 -14.66
N ARG A 97 15.51 -30.67 -14.81
CA ARG A 97 14.34 -31.02 -14.00
C ARG A 97 14.67 -31.26 -12.52
N THR A 98 15.82 -31.86 -12.19
CA THR A 98 16.24 -32.02 -10.79
C THR A 98 16.62 -30.66 -10.18
N PHE A 99 17.34 -29.79 -10.89
CA PHE A 99 17.59 -28.41 -10.45
C PHE A 99 16.30 -27.61 -10.21
N GLN A 100 15.28 -27.75 -11.08
CA GLN A 100 13.98 -27.10 -10.90
C GLN A 100 13.24 -27.65 -9.66
N LYS A 101 13.23 -28.97 -9.45
CA LYS A 101 12.65 -29.59 -8.24
C LYS A 101 13.37 -29.16 -6.96
N ASP A 102 14.70 -29.17 -6.94
CA ASP A 102 15.51 -28.69 -5.81
C ASP A 102 15.23 -27.22 -5.49
N ALA A 103 15.09 -26.35 -6.51
CA ALA A 103 14.77 -24.95 -6.32
C ALA A 103 13.37 -24.73 -5.73
N VAL A 104 12.36 -25.47 -6.21
CA VAL A 104 11.00 -25.45 -5.64
C VAL A 104 10.99 -25.96 -4.19
N TYR A 105 11.74 -27.03 -3.90
CA TYR A 105 11.83 -27.57 -2.53
C TYR A 105 12.48 -26.57 -1.56
N ARG A 106 13.55 -25.88 -1.95
CA ARG A 106 14.14 -24.79 -1.13
C ARG A 106 13.14 -23.66 -0.91
N HIS A 107 12.42 -23.22 -1.95
CA HIS A 107 11.41 -22.16 -1.81
C HIS A 107 10.25 -22.57 -0.89
N LEU A 108 9.77 -23.81 -0.96
CA LEU A 108 8.77 -24.34 -0.04
C LEU A 108 9.28 -24.39 1.42
N ARG A 109 10.57 -24.71 1.62
CA ARG A 109 11.19 -24.72 2.96
C ARG A 109 11.34 -23.31 3.54
N ASP A 110 11.69 -22.33 2.71
CA ASP A 110 11.72 -20.92 3.10
C ASP A 110 10.32 -20.41 3.43
N LEU A 111 9.30 -20.75 2.64
CA LEU A 111 7.91 -20.43 2.95
C LEU A 111 7.46 -21.05 4.27
N HIS A 112 7.80 -22.32 4.55
CA HIS A 112 7.48 -22.97 5.82
C HIS A 112 8.10 -22.22 7.01
N ARG A 113 9.39 -21.88 6.94
CA ARG A 113 10.07 -21.05 7.96
C ARG A 113 9.42 -19.68 8.14
N THR A 114 8.97 -19.04 7.06
CA THR A 114 8.24 -17.76 7.18
C THR A 114 6.89 -17.91 7.87
N VAL A 115 6.19 -19.04 7.67
CA VAL A 115 4.93 -19.34 8.38
C VAL A 115 5.19 -19.59 9.87
N GLU A 116 6.22 -20.36 10.22
CA GLU A 116 6.65 -20.56 11.62
C GLU A 116 6.99 -19.23 12.30
N ARG A 117 7.74 -18.35 11.62
CA ARG A 117 8.11 -17.01 12.13
C ARG A 117 6.88 -16.11 12.32
N LEU A 118 5.94 -16.11 11.38
CA LEU A 118 4.68 -15.36 11.50
C LEU A 118 3.77 -15.92 12.62
N GLN A 119 3.84 -17.22 12.89
CA GLN A 119 3.13 -17.84 14.02
C GLN A 119 3.76 -17.42 15.36
N SER A 120 5.09 -17.40 15.48
CA SER A 120 5.75 -16.86 16.69
C SER A 120 5.50 -15.36 16.87
N GLU A 121 5.52 -14.56 15.80
CA GLU A 121 5.18 -13.13 15.86
C GLU A 121 3.73 -12.90 16.33
N ARG A 122 2.77 -13.73 15.88
CA ARG A 122 1.39 -13.74 16.38
C ARG A 122 1.33 -14.05 17.87
N ASP A 123 2.08 -15.05 18.34
CA ASP A 123 2.04 -15.48 19.74
C ASP A 123 2.72 -14.46 20.68
N ASP A 124 3.80 -13.82 20.22
CA ASP A 124 4.41 -12.65 20.87
C ASP A 124 3.46 -11.45 20.92
N LEU A 125 2.67 -11.20 19.88
CA LEU A 125 1.65 -10.15 19.89
C LEU A 125 0.48 -10.50 20.81
N ALA A 126 0.05 -11.76 20.86
CA ALA A 126 -1.00 -12.21 21.76
C ALA A 126 -0.60 -12.08 23.23
N THR A 127 0.64 -12.44 23.58
CA THR A 127 1.17 -12.27 24.95
C THR A 127 1.42 -10.81 25.33
N LYS A 128 1.81 -9.95 24.38
CA LYS A 128 1.83 -8.48 24.61
C LYS A 128 0.42 -7.92 24.81
N ASN A 129 -0.57 -8.40 24.06
CA ASN A 129 -1.95 -7.96 24.21
C ASN A 129 -2.53 -8.38 25.58
N SER A 130 -2.23 -9.59 26.06
CA SER A 130 -2.63 -9.99 27.43
C SER A 130 -1.93 -9.14 28.50
N GLN A 131 -0.63 -8.84 28.35
CA GLN A 131 0.09 -7.93 29.27
C GLN A 131 -0.49 -6.51 29.28
N LEU A 132 -0.96 -6.00 28.14
CA LEU A 132 -1.64 -4.71 28.05
C LEU A 132 -3.03 -4.76 28.71
N ALA A 133 -3.78 -5.84 28.53
CA ALA A 133 -5.05 -6.05 29.23
C ALA A 133 -4.88 -6.14 30.76
N ASP A 134 -3.84 -6.85 31.23
CA ASP A 134 -3.48 -6.90 32.66
C ASP A 134 -3.10 -5.51 33.19
N ALA A 135 -2.32 -4.74 32.43
CA ALA A 135 -1.93 -3.37 32.79
C ALA A 135 -3.12 -2.40 32.83
N LEU A 136 -4.05 -2.50 31.87
CA LEU A 136 -5.29 -1.71 31.85
C LEU A 136 -6.21 -2.08 33.02
N THR A 137 -6.28 -3.36 33.37
CA THR A 137 -7.00 -3.84 34.57
C THR A 137 -6.38 -3.27 35.85
N ALA A 138 -5.05 -3.25 35.95
CA ALA A 138 -4.33 -2.64 37.09
C ALA A 138 -4.55 -1.12 37.19
N ILE A 139 -4.52 -0.40 36.06
CA ILE A 139 -4.84 1.04 35.99
C ILE A 139 -6.29 1.29 36.43
N GLY A 140 -7.23 0.46 35.98
CA GLY A 140 -8.62 0.51 36.42
C GLY A 140 -8.76 0.29 37.93
N GLY A 141 -7.97 -0.63 38.49
CA GLY A 141 -7.82 -0.89 39.92
C GLY A 141 -7.35 0.35 40.70
N TRP A 142 -6.26 0.99 40.27
CA TRP A 142 -5.76 2.23 40.89
C TRP A 142 -6.77 3.38 40.78
N TRP A 143 -7.53 3.47 39.70
CA TRP A 143 -8.60 4.46 39.58
C TRP A 143 -9.76 4.20 40.54
N SER A 144 -10.12 2.95 40.83
CA SER A 144 -11.04 2.64 41.94
C SER A 144 -10.44 3.03 43.28
N GLU A 145 -9.19 2.64 43.59
CA GLU A 145 -8.53 2.97 44.86
C GLU A 145 -8.47 4.50 45.10
N ILE A 146 -8.17 5.30 44.06
CA ILE A 146 -8.18 6.77 44.16
C ILE A 146 -9.60 7.31 44.40
N VAL A 147 -10.62 6.76 43.74
CA VAL A 147 -12.02 7.17 43.95
C VAL A 147 -12.49 6.78 45.36
N ASP A 148 -12.14 5.58 45.83
CA ASP A 148 -12.43 5.08 47.18
C ASP A 148 -11.71 5.90 48.27
N GLU A 149 -10.45 6.30 48.05
CA GLU A 149 -9.75 7.22 48.96
C GLU A 149 -10.41 8.61 48.99
N LEU A 150 -10.81 9.16 47.83
CA LEU A 150 -11.55 10.42 47.75
C LEU A 150 -12.92 10.33 48.44
N LEU A 151 -13.57 9.17 48.40
CA LEU A 151 -14.82 8.86 49.09
C LEU A 151 -14.65 8.75 50.62
N VAL A 152 -13.60 8.07 51.08
CA VAL A 152 -13.26 8.02 52.52
C VAL A 152 -12.87 9.40 53.05
N LEU A 153 -12.30 10.26 52.21
CA LEU A 153 -12.04 11.66 52.53
C LEU A 153 -13.35 12.48 52.57
N SER A 154 -14.23 12.37 51.57
CA SER A 154 -15.50 13.13 51.54
C SER A 154 -16.49 12.71 52.62
N ALA A 155 -16.50 11.44 53.02
CA ALA A 155 -17.31 10.91 54.12
C ALA A 155 -16.96 11.55 55.49
N ARG A 156 -15.82 12.23 55.62
CA ARG A 156 -15.47 13.03 56.82
C ARG A 156 -16.04 14.45 56.81
N PHE A 157 -16.71 14.85 55.73
CA PHE A 157 -17.20 16.21 55.49
C PHE A 157 -18.71 16.25 55.16
N ASP A 158 -19.49 15.24 55.59
CA ASP A 158 -20.94 15.15 55.44
C ASP A 158 -21.49 15.28 53.99
N LEU A 159 -20.71 14.84 52.99
CA LEU A 159 -21.11 14.82 51.58
C LEU A 159 -21.40 13.39 51.06
N SER A 160 -22.01 12.52 51.86
CA SER A 160 -22.28 11.12 51.48
C SER A 160 -23.34 10.99 50.38
N THR A 161 -24.52 11.60 50.58
CA THR A 161 -25.72 11.34 49.76
C THR A 161 -25.62 11.86 48.33
N SER A 162 -25.01 13.03 48.12
CA SER A 162 -24.81 13.58 46.77
C SER A 162 -23.73 12.84 45.98
N LEU A 163 -22.88 12.07 46.66
CA LEU A 163 -21.74 11.39 46.06
C LEU A 163 -22.09 9.93 45.74
N GLU A 164 -22.95 9.28 46.54
CA GLU A 164 -23.54 7.96 46.22
C GLU A 164 -24.31 7.96 44.88
N GLU A 165 -25.06 9.02 44.57
CA GLU A 165 -25.71 9.15 43.24
C GLU A 165 -24.68 9.23 42.10
N LEU A 166 -23.62 10.05 42.27
CA LEU A 166 -22.51 10.18 41.31
C LEU A 166 -21.68 8.89 41.15
N MET A 167 -21.53 8.10 42.22
CA MET A 167 -20.88 6.79 42.17
C MET A 167 -21.66 5.78 41.34
N SER A 168 -23.00 5.72 41.51
CA SER A 168 -23.85 4.78 40.78
C SER A 168 -23.79 4.97 39.25
N THR A 169 -23.58 6.23 38.81
CA THR A 169 -23.31 6.58 37.41
C THR A 169 -21.87 6.27 36.99
N SER A 170 -20.89 6.45 37.88
CA SER A 170 -19.48 6.07 37.65
C SER A 170 -19.33 4.55 37.44
N ASP A 171 -19.97 3.73 38.26
CA ASP A 171 -19.83 2.26 38.18
C ASP A 171 -20.47 1.68 36.91
N THR A 172 -21.54 2.31 36.42
CA THR A 172 -22.14 1.97 35.12
C THR A 172 -21.27 2.42 33.96
N ALA A 173 -20.69 3.64 33.99
CA ALA A 173 -19.75 4.11 32.98
C ALA A 173 -18.46 3.26 32.92
N ARG A 174 -17.89 2.91 34.08
CA ARG A 174 -16.73 2.01 34.20
C ARG A 174 -17.03 0.62 33.63
N SER A 175 -18.20 0.06 33.93
CA SER A 175 -18.63 -1.24 33.39
C SER A 175 -18.81 -1.22 31.87
N SER A 176 -19.25 -0.09 31.29
CA SER A 176 -19.29 0.11 29.83
C SER A 176 -17.87 0.12 29.25
N LEU A 177 -16.97 0.91 29.84
CA LEU A 177 -15.58 1.03 29.38
C LEU A 177 -14.82 -0.29 29.40
N PHE A 178 -15.01 -1.13 30.43
CA PHE A 178 -14.44 -2.48 30.43
C PHE A 178 -15.06 -3.40 29.37
N ALA A 179 -16.35 -3.24 29.05
CA ALA A 179 -16.99 -3.99 27.97
C ALA A 179 -16.51 -3.55 26.58
N ALA A 180 -16.30 -2.25 26.35
CA ALA A 180 -15.72 -1.75 25.11
C ALA A 180 -14.24 -2.12 24.94
N LEU A 181 -13.46 -2.19 26.03
CA LEU A 181 -12.09 -2.73 26.01
C LEU A 181 -12.00 -4.18 25.50
N LEU A 182 -13.07 -4.96 25.67
CA LEU A 182 -13.18 -6.34 25.19
C LEU A 182 -13.62 -6.42 23.72
N GLU A 183 -14.13 -5.33 23.12
CA GLU A 183 -14.48 -5.24 21.70
C GLU A 183 -13.39 -4.48 20.90
N THR A 184 -12.27 -5.16 20.61
CA THR A 184 -11.08 -4.60 19.94
C THR A 184 -11.28 -4.02 18.54
N ASP A 185 -12.46 -4.18 17.94
CA ASP A 185 -12.74 -3.84 16.54
C ASP A 185 -13.28 -2.40 16.34
N LYS A 186 -13.36 -1.58 17.41
CA LYS A 186 -13.98 -0.23 17.37
C LYS A 186 -13.20 0.81 18.19
N GLU A 187 -12.03 1.23 17.69
CA GLU A 187 -11.19 2.26 18.33
C GLU A 187 -11.97 3.55 18.69
N GLU A 188 -12.88 4.00 17.81
CA GLU A 188 -13.69 5.22 18.03
C GLU A 188 -14.57 5.13 19.30
N VAL A 189 -15.15 3.96 19.59
CA VAL A 189 -16.03 3.76 20.77
C VAL A 189 -15.20 3.80 22.06
N LEU A 190 -13.99 3.24 22.01
CA LEU A 190 -13.07 3.21 23.14
C LEU A 190 -12.51 4.61 23.47
N GLU A 191 -12.23 5.43 22.46
CA GLU A 191 -11.86 6.84 22.66
C GLU A 191 -13.01 7.65 23.28
N ASP A 192 -14.24 7.48 22.80
CA ASP A 192 -15.41 8.21 23.33
C ASP A 192 -15.69 7.87 24.81
N GLU A 193 -15.66 6.58 25.19
CA GLU A 193 -15.88 6.16 26.59
C GLU A 193 -14.70 6.55 27.51
N LEU A 194 -13.46 6.50 27.02
CA LEU A 194 -12.30 6.99 27.76
C LEU A 194 -12.37 8.51 28.00
N ASN A 195 -12.83 9.28 27.01
CA ASN A 195 -13.08 10.70 27.17
C ASN A 195 -14.21 10.99 28.16
N ALA A 196 -15.30 10.21 28.14
CA ALA A 196 -16.41 10.34 29.09
C ALA A 196 -15.93 10.14 30.54
N THR A 197 -15.29 9.00 30.83
CA THR A 197 -14.75 8.71 32.17
C THR A 197 -13.68 9.72 32.62
N HIS A 198 -12.86 10.25 31.69
CA HIS A 198 -11.94 11.35 31.99
C HIS A 198 -12.68 12.64 32.36
N THR A 199 -13.78 13.00 31.67
CA THR A 199 -14.56 14.20 32.02
C THR A 199 -15.23 14.09 33.38
N GLU A 200 -15.77 12.92 33.73
CA GLU A 200 -16.36 12.64 35.05
C GLU A 200 -15.32 12.74 36.17
N ALA A 201 -14.15 12.11 36.00
CA ALA A 201 -13.05 12.20 36.96
C ALA A 201 -12.57 13.65 37.17
N ARG A 202 -12.49 14.46 36.10
CA ARG A 202 -12.22 15.91 36.21
C ARG A 202 -13.28 16.64 37.02
N GLN A 203 -14.55 16.28 36.87
CA GLN A 203 -15.67 16.94 37.53
C GLN A 203 -15.73 16.63 39.03
N ILE A 204 -15.46 15.37 39.41
CA ILE A 204 -15.30 14.97 40.82
C ILE A 204 -14.15 15.74 41.48
N VAL A 205 -12.99 15.80 40.82
CA VAL A 205 -11.81 16.53 41.31
C VAL A 205 -12.07 18.03 41.40
N ALA A 206 -12.74 18.63 40.40
CA ALA A 206 -13.07 20.06 40.41
C ALA A 206 -14.03 20.43 41.55
N ASN A 207 -15.04 19.60 41.83
CA ASN A 207 -15.94 19.79 42.96
C ASN A 207 -15.19 19.73 44.31
N LEU A 208 -14.23 18.80 44.43
CA LEU A 208 -13.39 18.69 45.62
C LEU A 208 -12.49 19.92 45.82
N PHE A 209 -11.86 20.42 44.74
CA PHE A 209 -11.05 21.65 44.77
C PHE A 209 -11.89 22.88 45.17
N HIS A 210 -13.05 23.07 44.55
CA HIS A 210 -13.95 24.19 44.84
C HIS A 210 -14.37 24.19 46.32
N TYR A 211 -14.62 23.01 46.91
CA TYR A 211 -14.97 22.89 48.33
C TYR A 211 -13.76 23.13 49.26
N VAL A 212 -12.56 22.66 48.90
CA VAL A 212 -11.32 22.96 49.65
C VAL A 212 -11.01 24.46 49.65
N GLU A 213 -11.25 25.16 48.53
CA GLU A 213 -11.17 26.63 48.48
C GLU A 213 -12.19 27.32 49.40
N HIS A 214 -13.41 26.78 49.50
CA HIS A 214 -14.46 27.35 50.37
C HIS A 214 -14.28 27.02 51.87
N CYS A 215 -13.46 26.04 52.22
CA CYS A 215 -13.01 25.79 53.59
C CYS A 215 -11.68 26.51 53.94
N ALA A 216 -11.13 27.34 53.05
CA ALA A 216 -9.77 27.87 53.19
C ALA A 216 -9.61 29.07 54.15
N ASP A 217 -10.70 29.59 54.74
CA ASP A 217 -10.73 30.75 55.66
C ASP A 217 -10.11 30.51 57.05
N GLY A 218 -9.19 29.55 57.18
CA GLY A 218 -8.45 29.25 58.41
C GLY A 218 -6.93 29.36 58.22
N PRO A 219 -6.17 29.96 59.15
CA PRO A 219 -4.74 30.27 58.98
C PRO A 219 -3.79 29.04 58.87
N ALA A 220 -4.33 27.82 58.88
CA ALA A 220 -3.59 26.59 58.60
C ALA A 220 -3.47 26.28 57.09
N THR A 221 -4.18 27.00 56.21
CA THR A 221 -4.24 26.68 54.78
C THR A 221 -3.02 27.13 53.98
N SER A 222 -2.30 28.17 54.39
CA SER A 222 -1.09 28.63 53.66
C SER A 222 0.05 27.60 53.72
N THR A 223 0.30 26.98 54.88
CA THR A 223 1.33 25.95 55.03
C THR A 223 0.97 24.66 54.30
N VAL A 224 -0.32 24.34 54.16
CA VAL A 224 -0.80 23.23 53.34
C VAL A 224 -0.67 23.56 51.85
N LEU A 225 -0.97 24.79 51.42
CA LEU A 225 -0.80 25.26 50.04
C LEU A 225 0.68 25.23 49.61
N ASP A 226 1.59 25.70 50.46
CA ASP A 226 3.04 25.63 50.24
C ASP A 226 3.52 24.17 50.13
N GLN A 227 3.01 23.28 50.97
CA GLN A 227 3.30 21.84 50.88
C GLN A 227 2.73 21.20 49.61
N LEU A 228 1.54 21.60 49.16
CA LEU A 228 0.95 21.16 47.90
C LEU A 228 1.74 21.67 46.69
N GLN A 229 2.21 22.92 46.69
CA GLN A 229 3.10 23.44 45.65
C GLN A 229 4.48 22.75 45.65
N ALA A 230 5.05 22.45 46.83
CA ALA A 230 6.27 21.67 46.95
C ALA A 230 6.11 20.23 46.43
N ARG A 231 4.96 19.58 46.69
CA ARG A 231 4.62 18.26 46.15
C ARG A 231 4.35 18.31 44.64
N TYR A 232 3.62 19.31 44.15
CA TYR A 232 3.36 19.51 42.72
C TYR A 232 4.66 19.68 41.93
N THR A 233 5.58 20.54 42.39
CA THR A 233 6.90 20.72 41.74
C THR A 233 7.81 19.49 41.90
N ALA A 234 7.62 18.65 42.93
CA ALA A 234 8.30 17.36 43.04
C ALA A 234 7.75 16.33 42.04
N VAL A 235 6.42 16.25 41.88
CA VAL A 235 5.75 15.39 40.89
C VAL A 235 6.08 15.83 39.46
N GLN A 236 6.10 17.13 39.14
CA GLN A 236 6.58 17.63 37.84
C GLN A 236 8.02 17.19 37.54
N ARG A 237 8.92 17.27 38.54
CA ARG A 237 10.32 16.79 38.38
C ARG A 237 10.41 15.28 38.20
N GLN A 238 9.52 14.50 38.83
CA GLN A 238 9.41 13.06 38.61
C GLN A 238 8.83 12.75 37.22
N LEU A 239 7.84 13.49 36.75
CA LEU A 239 7.24 13.33 35.43
C LEU A 239 8.28 13.57 34.33
N VAL A 240 9.02 14.69 34.37
CA VAL A 240 10.12 14.97 33.43
C VAL A 240 11.23 13.92 33.51
N ARG A 241 11.47 13.31 34.68
CA ARG A 241 12.42 12.20 34.84
C ARG A 241 11.90 10.93 34.16
N VAL A 242 10.62 10.59 34.36
CA VAL A 242 9.97 9.43 33.75
C VAL A 242 9.87 9.59 32.23
N GLU A 243 9.51 10.77 31.71
CA GLU A 243 9.52 11.10 30.28
C GLU A 243 10.91 10.87 29.65
N ARG A 244 11.98 11.33 30.32
CA ARG A 244 13.37 11.08 29.87
C ARG A 244 13.76 9.61 29.93
N GLN A 245 13.31 8.88 30.96
CA GLN A 245 13.53 7.43 31.08
C GLN A 245 12.74 6.64 30.02
N LEU A 246 11.52 7.06 29.70
CA LEU A 246 10.68 6.49 28.66
C LEU A 246 11.29 6.74 27.27
N ALA A 247 11.73 7.96 26.98
CA ALA A 247 12.41 8.28 25.72
C ALA A 247 13.73 7.50 25.56
N ALA A 248 14.48 7.30 26.65
CA ALA A 248 15.68 6.45 26.65
C ALA A 248 15.32 4.96 26.43
N ALA A 249 14.28 4.45 27.09
CA ALA A 249 13.81 3.07 26.94
C ALA A 249 13.27 2.79 25.53
N GLN A 250 12.49 3.71 24.95
CA GLN A 250 12.02 3.66 23.57
C GLN A 250 13.19 3.62 22.58
N LYS A 251 14.20 4.45 22.78
CA LYS A 251 15.42 4.42 21.96
C LYS A 251 16.16 3.08 22.10
N HIS A 252 16.36 2.59 23.33
CA HIS A 252 17.01 1.30 23.56
C HIS A 252 16.22 0.13 22.95
N ALA A 253 14.89 0.15 23.00
CA ALA A 253 14.04 -0.85 22.35
C ALA A 253 14.15 -0.79 20.82
N ALA A 254 14.20 0.41 20.23
CA ALA A 254 14.43 0.59 18.79
C ALA A 254 15.83 0.12 18.36
N ASP A 255 16.87 0.47 19.12
CA ASP A 255 18.25 0.03 18.90
C ASP A 255 18.37 -1.52 19.01
N GLN A 256 17.65 -2.14 19.96
CA GLN A 256 17.57 -3.60 20.12
C GLN A 256 16.80 -4.27 18.99
N ALA A 257 15.66 -3.72 18.55
CA ALA A 257 14.89 -4.24 17.41
C ALA A 257 15.72 -4.19 16.11
N ALA A 258 16.47 -3.12 15.89
CA ALA A 258 17.39 -3.01 14.76
C ALA A 258 18.54 -4.03 14.82
N GLN A 259 19.06 -4.31 16.02
CA GLN A 259 20.08 -5.35 16.22
C GLN A 259 19.52 -6.76 15.96
N LEU A 260 18.30 -7.07 16.43
CA LEU A 260 17.65 -8.36 16.17
C LEU A 260 17.39 -8.55 14.67
N ALA A 261 16.80 -7.56 13.99
CA ALA A 261 16.58 -7.62 12.54
C ALA A 261 17.88 -7.86 11.75
N ALA A 262 18.98 -7.20 12.12
CA ALA A 262 20.29 -7.44 11.51
C ALA A 262 20.84 -8.86 11.78
N LYS A 263 20.55 -9.45 12.95
CA LYS A 263 20.90 -10.84 13.25
C LYS A 263 20.02 -11.85 12.50
N ASP A 264 18.74 -11.54 12.31
CA ASP A 264 17.83 -12.36 11.51
C ASP A 264 18.24 -12.36 10.03
N ASP A 265 18.68 -11.23 9.48
CA ASP A 265 19.25 -11.14 8.13
C ASP A 265 20.54 -11.96 7.98
N GLU A 266 21.44 -11.91 8.98
CA GLU A 266 22.64 -12.76 9.04
C GLU A 266 22.28 -14.25 9.11
N ILE A 267 21.32 -14.64 9.96
CA ILE A 267 20.83 -16.02 10.08
C ILE A 267 20.20 -16.49 8.77
N ALA A 268 19.35 -15.69 8.13
CA ALA A 268 18.73 -16.00 6.85
C ALA A 268 19.78 -16.09 5.71
N ALA A 269 20.86 -15.30 5.74
CA ALA A 269 21.97 -15.43 4.81
C ALA A 269 22.74 -16.76 5.01
N LEU A 270 23.04 -17.12 6.26
CA LEU A 270 23.73 -18.36 6.62
C LEU A 270 22.88 -19.60 6.31
N GLN A 271 21.58 -19.59 6.61
CA GLN A 271 20.65 -20.67 6.27
C GLN A 271 20.59 -20.88 4.75
N ARG A 272 20.43 -19.80 3.96
CA ARG A 272 20.50 -19.89 2.49
C ARG A 272 21.86 -20.35 1.96
N ALA A 273 22.94 -20.24 2.73
CA ALA A 273 24.24 -20.85 2.38
C ALA A 273 24.26 -22.35 2.71
N VAL A 274 23.73 -22.76 3.87
CA VAL A 274 23.58 -24.16 4.28
C VAL A 274 22.66 -24.93 3.33
N ASP A 275 21.48 -24.41 2.97
CA ASP A 275 20.55 -25.07 2.04
C ASP A 275 21.14 -25.22 0.62
N ARG A 276 22.07 -24.33 0.24
CA ARG A 276 22.86 -24.48 -1.01
C ARG A 276 23.91 -25.57 -0.89
N LEU A 277 24.61 -25.67 0.24
CA LEU A 277 25.61 -26.71 0.50
C LEU A 277 24.99 -28.11 0.71
N GLN A 278 23.77 -28.21 1.23
CA GLN A 278 23.05 -29.46 1.46
C GLN A 278 22.36 -30.02 0.20
N SER A 279 22.26 -29.24 -0.89
CA SER A 279 21.61 -29.69 -2.12
C SER A 279 22.54 -30.61 -2.92
N CYS A 280 22.05 -31.83 -3.18
CA CYS A 280 22.79 -32.89 -3.86
C CYS A 280 23.26 -32.48 -5.27
N THR A 281 22.48 -31.65 -5.97
CA THR A 281 22.85 -31.09 -7.29
C THR A 281 24.04 -30.13 -7.23
N TRP A 282 24.18 -29.32 -6.16
CA TRP A 282 25.32 -28.42 -5.98
C TRP A 282 26.61 -29.17 -5.62
N GLN A 283 26.53 -30.15 -4.72
CA GLN A 283 27.66 -31.01 -4.36
C GLN A 283 28.21 -31.78 -5.58
N THR A 284 27.33 -32.28 -6.45
CA THR A 284 27.73 -33.07 -7.64
C THR A 284 28.25 -32.22 -8.80
N THR A 285 27.79 -30.97 -8.98
CA THR A 285 28.19 -30.12 -10.11
C THR A 285 29.30 -29.10 -9.81
N PHE A 286 29.42 -28.61 -8.57
CA PHE A 286 30.31 -27.49 -8.24
C PHE A 286 31.40 -27.80 -7.21
N GLN A 287 31.35 -28.94 -6.51
CA GLN A 287 32.41 -29.39 -5.59
C GLN A 287 33.40 -30.40 -6.19
N GLN A 288 33.27 -30.79 -7.47
CA GLN A 288 34.36 -31.52 -8.13
C GLN A 288 35.60 -30.62 -8.24
N PRO A 289 36.75 -30.97 -7.64
CA PRO A 289 37.96 -30.19 -7.83
C PRO A 289 38.44 -30.34 -9.27
N LEU A 290 38.65 -29.22 -9.95
CA LEU A 290 39.35 -29.18 -11.24
C LEU A 290 40.76 -29.76 -11.05
N GLY A 291 40.93 -31.03 -11.40
CA GLY A 291 42.17 -31.78 -11.16
C GLY A 291 43.37 -31.15 -11.88
N PRO A 292 44.53 -31.00 -11.22
CA PRO A 292 45.72 -30.46 -11.86
C PRO A 292 46.28 -31.46 -12.88
N ARG A 293 46.72 -30.95 -14.03
CA ARG A 293 47.34 -31.78 -15.09
C ARG A 293 48.77 -32.17 -14.69
N ASN A 294 49.10 -33.43 -14.96
CA ASN A 294 50.45 -34.02 -15.04
C ASN A 294 51.30 -34.04 -13.74
N SER A 295 51.60 -35.24 -13.24
CA SER A 295 52.96 -35.80 -13.23
C SER A 295 52.98 -37.27 -12.76
N ALA A 296 54.07 -37.98 -13.06
CA ALA A 296 54.25 -39.40 -12.79
C ALA A 296 54.77 -39.71 -11.37
N ALA A 297 54.93 -41.01 -11.09
CA ALA A 297 55.47 -41.67 -9.90
C ALA A 297 54.47 -41.96 -8.74
N GLY A 298 54.39 -43.24 -8.35
CA GLY A 298 53.96 -43.68 -7.02
C GLY A 298 55.17 -43.78 -6.06
N PRO A 299 55.14 -44.61 -5.00
CA PRO A 299 54.10 -45.57 -4.59
C PRO A 299 53.70 -45.49 -3.09
N ALA A 300 52.82 -46.41 -2.67
CA ALA A 300 52.63 -46.90 -1.28
C ALA A 300 52.05 -45.91 -0.22
N ALA A 301 51.28 -46.33 0.79
CA ALA A 301 50.60 -47.62 1.04
C ALA A 301 49.53 -47.46 2.16
N SER A 302 48.53 -48.36 2.16
CA SER A 302 47.80 -48.96 3.32
C SER A 302 47.24 -48.03 4.44
N ILE A 303 46.03 -48.18 4.97
CA ILE A 303 45.38 -49.34 5.62
C ILE A 303 43.85 -49.06 5.52
N ALA A 304 42.89 -50.01 5.39
CA ALA A 304 42.90 -51.45 5.64
C ALA A 304 42.26 -52.29 4.50
N SER A 305 41.36 -53.21 4.89
CA SER A 305 40.58 -54.24 4.16
C SER A 305 39.39 -54.62 5.10
N PRO A 306 38.43 -55.55 4.78
CA PRO A 306 38.35 -56.41 3.58
C PRO A 306 36.94 -56.72 2.97
N LEU A 307 36.98 -57.30 1.75
CA LEU A 307 36.10 -58.35 1.15
C LEU A 307 34.58 -58.06 0.96
N ALA A 308 33.92 -58.40 -0.16
CA ALA A 308 34.29 -59.14 -1.39
C ALA A 308 33.61 -58.46 -2.62
N ALA A 309 34.24 -58.26 -3.78
CA ALA A 309 34.62 -59.25 -4.83
C ALA A 309 33.43 -60.06 -5.36
N THR A 310 33.09 -60.11 -6.66
CA THR A 310 33.75 -59.60 -7.90
C THR A 310 32.73 -59.45 -9.05
N PRO A 311 33.07 -58.75 -10.17
CA PRO A 311 32.12 -58.43 -11.25
C PRO A 311 32.34 -59.20 -12.57
N ALA A 312 31.39 -59.00 -13.50
CA ALA A 312 31.53 -58.90 -14.97
C ALA A 312 31.93 -60.11 -15.85
N ALA A 313 31.09 -60.30 -16.87
CA ALA A 313 31.38 -60.73 -18.26
C ALA A 313 31.99 -62.12 -18.54
N SER A 314 31.27 -62.93 -19.33
CA SER A 314 31.61 -63.21 -20.74
C SER A 314 30.69 -64.24 -21.40
N SER A 315 30.56 -64.13 -22.73
CA SER A 315 30.16 -65.16 -23.70
C SER A 315 28.74 -65.72 -23.68
N ALA A 316 28.21 -65.83 -24.89
CA ALA A 316 27.00 -66.53 -25.27
C ALA A 316 26.94 -68.00 -24.82
N ASN A 317 25.73 -68.45 -24.51
CA ASN A 317 25.20 -69.74 -24.95
C ASN A 317 23.67 -69.67 -25.01
N LEU A 318 23.08 -70.09 -26.13
CA LEU A 318 21.64 -70.38 -26.22
C LEU A 318 21.38 -71.78 -25.60
N PRO A 319 20.26 -71.98 -24.90
CA PRO A 319 19.88 -73.31 -24.42
C PRO A 319 19.27 -74.16 -25.55
N ASP A 320 19.68 -75.42 -25.59
CA ASP A 320 19.15 -76.48 -26.43
C ASP A 320 17.83 -77.02 -25.88
N LEU A 321 16.83 -77.23 -26.74
CA LEU A 321 15.56 -77.90 -26.45
C LEU A 321 14.99 -78.59 -27.72
N ALA A 322 15.77 -79.47 -28.33
CA ALA A 322 15.26 -80.44 -29.31
C ALA A 322 14.95 -81.79 -28.63
N GLY A 323 13.67 -82.10 -28.43
CA GLY A 323 13.22 -83.38 -27.87
C GLY A 323 11.98 -83.93 -28.57
N ALA A 324 12.18 -84.83 -29.54
CA ALA A 324 11.17 -85.68 -30.15
C ALA A 324 11.85 -86.96 -30.75
N PRO A 325 11.15 -88.10 -30.87
CA PRO A 325 11.77 -89.40 -30.56
C PRO A 325 12.16 -90.29 -31.75
N ASP A 326 12.90 -91.36 -31.43
CA ASP A 326 13.28 -92.48 -32.31
C ASP A 326 12.10 -93.16 -33.03
N PRO A 327 12.39 -93.84 -34.15
CA PRO A 327 11.87 -95.19 -34.33
C PRO A 327 12.95 -96.24 -34.63
N ALA A 328 12.81 -97.36 -33.92
CA ALA A 328 13.58 -98.60 -33.99
C ALA A 328 13.76 -99.23 -35.39
N GLY A 329 14.85 -99.99 -35.57
CA GLY A 329 15.01 -100.95 -36.67
C GLY A 329 16.46 -101.45 -36.86
N PRO A 330 16.75 -102.76 -36.91
CA PRO A 330 18.12 -103.25 -36.73
C PRO A 330 18.92 -103.40 -38.03
N ALA A 331 20.00 -102.61 -38.18
CA ALA A 331 21.02 -102.85 -39.20
C ALA A 331 21.96 -104.02 -38.79
N ARG A 332 21.59 -105.25 -39.19
CA ARG A 332 22.48 -106.42 -39.11
C ARG A 332 23.66 -106.21 -40.07
N MET A 333 24.83 -105.84 -39.55
CA MET A 333 26.03 -105.71 -40.37
C MET A 333 26.42 -107.06 -40.98
N LEU A 334 26.37 -107.15 -42.31
CA LEU A 334 27.00 -108.23 -43.07
C LEU A 334 28.52 -108.04 -43.00
N THR A 335 29.25 -109.10 -42.68
CA THR A 335 30.71 -109.04 -42.59
C THR A 335 31.35 -109.28 -43.95
N LEU A 336 32.57 -108.77 -44.15
CA LEU A 336 33.30 -108.85 -45.43
C LEU A 336 33.60 -110.29 -45.91
N ALA A 337 33.38 -111.30 -45.06
CA ALA A 337 33.55 -112.72 -45.37
C ALA A 337 32.41 -113.29 -46.25
N ASP A 338 31.19 -112.75 -46.15
CA ASP A 338 30.02 -113.28 -46.87
C ASP A 338 29.93 -112.76 -48.33
N VAL A 339 30.79 -111.80 -48.71
CA VAL A 339 30.80 -111.13 -50.03
C VAL A 339 31.80 -111.77 -51.01
N ALA A 340 32.62 -112.72 -50.55
CA ALA A 340 33.69 -113.33 -51.34
C ALA A 340 33.31 -114.64 -52.06
N ALA A 341 32.04 -115.08 -51.99
CA ALA A 341 31.61 -116.42 -52.39
C ALA A 341 30.48 -116.46 -53.46
N ILE A 342 30.28 -115.37 -54.20
CA ILE A 342 29.22 -115.24 -55.23
C ILE A 342 29.86 -114.78 -56.56
N PRO A 343 29.54 -115.43 -57.71
CA PRO A 343 30.15 -115.09 -59.01
C PRO A 343 29.83 -113.65 -59.47
N GLU A 344 30.77 -113.05 -60.20
CA GLU A 344 30.77 -111.61 -60.49
C GLU A 344 29.59 -111.14 -61.36
N ASP A 345 29.06 -112.00 -62.23
CA ASP A 345 27.98 -111.67 -63.18
C ASP A 345 26.66 -111.26 -62.53
N ASP A 346 26.33 -111.81 -61.36
CA ASP A 346 25.07 -111.49 -60.68
C ASP A 346 25.18 -110.18 -59.89
N ARG A 347 26.37 -109.86 -59.36
CA ARG A 347 26.65 -108.55 -58.75
C ARG A 347 26.48 -107.41 -59.75
N VAL A 348 26.87 -107.60 -61.01
CA VAL A 348 26.70 -106.57 -62.06
C VAL A 348 25.22 -106.32 -62.36
N LYS A 349 24.38 -107.36 -62.38
CA LYS A 349 22.92 -107.24 -62.60
C LYS A 349 22.22 -106.57 -61.41
N GLU A 350 22.52 -107.00 -60.19
CA GLU A 350 21.98 -106.40 -58.97
C GLU A 350 22.38 -104.92 -58.88
N LEU A 351 23.65 -104.59 -59.10
CA LEU A 351 24.13 -103.21 -59.14
C LEU A 351 23.44 -102.40 -60.26
N ALA A 352 23.22 -102.97 -61.44
CA ALA A 352 22.49 -102.30 -62.51
C ALA A 352 21.04 -101.97 -62.08
N THR A 353 20.29 -102.94 -61.54
CA THR A 353 18.92 -102.72 -61.05
C THR A 353 18.86 -101.71 -59.89
N LEU A 354 19.86 -101.72 -59.00
CA LEU A 354 19.96 -100.73 -57.92
C LEU A 354 20.32 -99.34 -58.44
N THR A 355 21.14 -99.22 -59.50
CA THR A 355 21.40 -97.92 -60.13
C THR A 355 20.20 -97.36 -60.90
N GLU A 356 19.36 -98.23 -61.47
CA GLU A 356 18.11 -97.87 -62.12
C GLU A 356 17.09 -97.38 -61.07
N GLN A 357 16.87 -98.13 -59.99
CA GLN A 357 16.03 -97.71 -58.86
C GLN A 357 16.53 -96.41 -58.20
N LEU A 358 17.84 -96.21 -58.09
CA LEU A 358 18.42 -94.95 -57.60
C LEU A 358 18.26 -93.80 -58.60
N ALA A 359 18.14 -94.06 -59.91
CA ALA A 359 17.83 -93.04 -60.91
C ALA A 359 16.35 -92.65 -60.81
N ASP A 360 15.43 -93.60 -60.71
CA ASP A 360 14.00 -93.38 -60.55
C ASP A 360 13.69 -92.56 -59.29
N VAL A 361 14.21 -92.98 -58.13
CA VAL A 361 14.01 -92.26 -56.86
C VAL A 361 14.62 -90.85 -56.89
N ARG A 362 15.72 -90.63 -57.63
CA ARG A 362 16.26 -89.28 -57.86
C ARG A 362 15.34 -88.46 -58.77
N GLN A 363 14.79 -89.05 -59.81
CA GLN A 363 13.87 -88.37 -60.72
C GLN A 363 12.54 -88.03 -60.03
N GLU A 364 12.04 -88.88 -59.14
CA GLU A 364 10.89 -88.60 -58.28
C GLU A 364 11.20 -87.49 -57.26
N ARG A 365 12.36 -87.55 -56.59
CA ARG A 365 12.82 -86.48 -55.69
C ARG A 365 12.91 -85.14 -56.41
N ASP A 366 13.48 -85.13 -57.61
CA ASP A 366 13.69 -83.89 -58.38
C ASP A 366 12.36 -83.37 -58.95
N ALA A 367 11.42 -84.25 -59.31
CA ALA A 367 10.05 -83.89 -59.66
C ALA A 367 9.24 -83.35 -58.46
N LEU A 368 9.45 -83.90 -57.25
CA LEU A 368 8.85 -83.39 -56.01
C LEU A 368 9.46 -82.06 -55.58
N ALA A 369 10.79 -81.90 -55.72
CA ALA A 369 11.48 -80.63 -55.47
C ALA A 369 11.03 -79.54 -56.45
N ALA A 370 10.84 -79.86 -57.73
CA ALA A 370 10.27 -78.93 -58.72
C ALA A 370 8.82 -78.55 -58.39
N LYS A 371 8.00 -79.49 -57.89
CA LYS A 371 6.64 -79.21 -57.39
C LYS A 371 6.65 -78.32 -56.14
N LEU A 372 7.62 -78.50 -55.24
CA LEU A 372 7.77 -77.67 -54.05
C LEU A 372 8.23 -76.24 -54.41
N GLN A 373 9.15 -76.09 -55.38
CA GLN A 373 9.60 -74.78 -55.87
C GLN A 373 8.57 -74.05 -56.76
N THR A 374 7.60 -74.77 -57.31
CA THR A 374 6.49 -74.19 -58.09
C THR A 374 5.22 -73.96 -57.27
N ALA A 375 5.17 -74.40 -56.00
CA ALA A 375 4.19 -73.96 -55.03
C ALA A 375 4.55 -72.53 -54.58
N PRO A 376 3.71 -71.51 -54.87
CA PRO A 376 4.09 -70.13 -54.65
C PRO A 376 3.67 -69.69 -53.24
N ASP A 377 4.38 -70.19 -52.23
CA ASP A 377 4.03 -70.07 -50.81
C ASP A 377 3.74 -68.62 -50.35
N GLU A 378 4.48 -67.62 -50.85
CA GLU A 378 4.18 -66.21 -50.54
C GLU A 378 2.82 -65.74 -51.11
N SER A 379 2.48 -66.13 -52.33
CA SER A 379 1.23 -65.70 -52.98
C SER A 379 0.00 -66.39 -52.40
N VAL A 380 0.12 -67.65 -51.96
CA VAL A 380 -0.98 -68.38 -51.32
C VAL A 380 -1.24 -67.84 -49.92
N LEU A 381 -0.19 -67.47 -49.16
CA LEU A 381 -0.34 -66.80 -47.87
C LEU A 381 -0.94 -65.39 -48.01
N GLN A 382 -0.57 -64.62 -49.04
CA GLN A 382 -1.20 -63.32 -49.33
C GLN A 382 -2.62 -63.45 -49.93
N ALA A 383 -2.96 -64.57 -50.57
CA ALA A 383 -4.30 -64.88 -51.06
C ALA A 383 -5.23 -65.45 -49.97
N HIS A 384 -4.70 -65.83 -48.80
CA HIS A 384 -5.49 -66.42 -47.74
C HIS A 384 -6.44 -65.37 -47.12
N PRO A 385 -7.78 -65.56 -47.12
CA PRO A 385 -8.74 -64.50 -46.77
C PRO A 385 -8.53 -63.88 -45.37
N TYR A 386 -8.05 -64.67 -44.41
CA TYR A 386 -7.72 -64.19 -43.06
C TYR A 386 -6.54 -63.21 -43.04
N VAL A 387 -5.51 -63.45 -43.85
CA VAL A 387 -4.32 -62.58 -43.93
C VAL A 387 -4.66 -61.27 -44.64
N GLN A 388 -5.51 -61.34 -45.67
CA GLN A 388 -6.07 -60.15 -46.34
C GLN A 388 -6.91 -59.32 -45.36
N ALA A 389 -7.83 -59.95 -44.62
CA ALA A 389 -8.64 -59.26 -43.62
C ALA A 389 -7.79 -58.60 -42.52
N GLN A 390 -6.73 -59.26 -42.04
CA GLN A 390 -5.80 -58.64 -41.09
C GLN A 390 -5.00 -57.49 -41.71
N HIS A 391 -4.61 -57.59 -42.97
CA HIS A 391 -3.91 -56.51 -43.67
C HIS A 391 -4.81 -55.30 -43.88
N ASP A 392 -6.05 -55.49 -44.30
CA ASP A 392 -7.04 -54.43 -44.46
C ASP A 392 -7.42 -53.78 -43.12
N GLU A 393 -7.54 -54.56 -42.05
CA GLU A 393 -7.78 -54.04 -40.69
C GLU A 393 -6.56 -53.25 -40.18
N ALA A 394 -5.34 -53.71 -40.45
CA ALA A 394 -4.12 -52.96 -40.15
C ALA A 394 -4.03 -51.65 -40.96
N GLN A 395 -4.41 -51.67 -42.25
CA GLN A 395 -4.52 -50.46 -43.06
C GLN A 395 -5.60 -49.51 -42.54
N ALA A 396 -6.76 -50.01 -42.11
CA ALA A 396 -7.82 -49.20 -41.53
C ALA A 396 -7.34 -48.51 -40.24
N ARG A 397 -6.75 -49.26 -39.30
CA ARG A 397 -6.12 -48.71 -38.09
C ARG A 397 -5.02 -47.70 -38.42
N ALA A 398 -4.22 -47.92 -39.46
CA ALA A 398 -3.19 -46.98 -39.90
C ALA A 398 -3.79 -45.67 -40.46
N ARG A 399 -4.88 -45.75 -41.23
CA ARG A 399 -5.62 -44.57 -41.75
C ARG A 399 -6.26 -43.79 -40.60
N GLU A 400 -6.90 -44.47 -39.64
CA GLU A 400 -7.45 -43.84 -38.43
C GLU A 400 -6.36 -43.17 -37.59
N ALA A 401 -5.23 -43.85 -37.35
CA ALA A 401 -4.09 -43.28 -36.64
C ALA A 401 -3.51 -42.06 -37.37
N ALA A 402 -3.48 -42.04 -38.71
CA ALA A 402 -3.07 -40.88 -39.49
C ALA A 402 -4.06 -39.69 -39.35
N LEU A 403 -5.37 -39.96 -39.36
CA LEU A 403 -6.40 -38.95 -39.11
C LEU A 403 -6.30 -38.36 -37.69
N TRP A 404 -6.08 -39.20 -36.68
CA TRP A 404 -5.88 -38.73 -35.29
C TRP A 404 -4.60 -37.93 -35.13
N LYS A 405 -3.48 -38.34 -35.77
CA LYS A 405 -2.25 -37.53 -35.82
C LYS A 405 -2.48 -36.17 -36.48
N LYS A 406 -3.26 -36.11 -37.56
CA LYS A 406 -3.61 -34.84 -38.23
C LYS A 406 -4.43 -33.94 -37.31
N LYS A 407 -5.51 -34.45 -36.71
CA LYS A 407 -6.34 -33.71 -35.74
C LYS A 407 -5.54 -33.22 -34.54
N HIS A 408 -4.62 -34.04 -34.02
CA HIS A 408 -3.73 -33.64 -32.93
C HIS A 408 -2.77 -32.52 -33.37
N ALA A 409 -2.21 -32.59 -34.58
CA ALA A 409 -1.36 -31.52 -35.12
C ALA A 409 -2.14 -30.21 -35.28
N GLU A 410 -3.35 -30.26 -35.87
CA GLU A 410 -4.28 -29.13 -36.00
C GLU A 410 -4.58 -28.52 -34.62
N ALA A 411 -5.02 -29.32 -33.64
CA ALA A 411 -5.28 -28.86 -32.28
C ALA A 411 -4.04 -28.29 -31.57
N THR A 412 -2.84 -28.83 -31.80
CA THR A 412 -1.60 -28.23 -31.25
C THR A 412 -1.24 -26.90 -31.89
N ALA A 413 -1.53 -26.71 -33.18
CA ALA A 413 -1.32 -25.44 -33.88
C ALA A 413 -2.32 -24.37 -33.42
N GLU A 414 -3.59 -24.73 -33.24
CA GLU A 414 -4.60 -23.86 -32.64
C GLU A 414 -4.20 -23.45 -31.21
N ASN A 415 -3.81 -24.41 -30.36
CA ASN A 415 -3.30 -24.13 -29.02
C ASN A 415 -2.00 -23.30 -29.00
N ALA A 416 -1.17 -23.34 -30.04
CA ALA A 416 -0.02 -22.44 -30.17
C ALA A 416 -0.50 -21.01 -30.49
N SER A 417 -1.35 -20.85 -31.50
CA SER A 417 -1.90 -19.55 -31.90
C SER A 417 -2.68 -18.84 -30.79
N LEU A 418 -3.42 -19.59 -29.95
CA LEU A 418 -4.09 -19.05 -28.76
C LEU A 418 -3.11 -18.58 -27.68
N ARG A 419 -1.98 -19.29 -27.48
CA ARG A 419 -0.92 -18.85 -26.56
C ARG A 419 -0.23 -17.58 -27.07
N ASP A 420 0.04 -17.50 -28.37
CA ASP A 420 0.63 -16.32 -28.99
C ASP A 420 -0.32 -15.10 -28.89
N LEU A 421 -1.63 -15.31 -29.11
CA LEU A 421 -2.65 -14.27 -28.92
C LEU A 421 -2.75 -13.83 -27.45
N HIS A 422 -2.76 -14.78 -26.50
CA HIS A 422 -2.74 -14.44 -25.06
C HIS A 422 -1.48 -13.68 -24.65
N ALA A 423 -0.31 -14.07 -25.17
CA ALA A 423 0.94 -13.36 -24.93
C ALA A 423 0.93 -11.94 -25.53
N ALA A 424 0.38 -11.77 -26.74
CA ALA A 424 0.21 -10.46 -27.37
C ALA A 424 -0.76 -9.54 -26.59
N LEU A 425 -1.90 -10.07 -26.13
CA LEU A 425 -2.84 -9.32 -25.28
C LEU A 425 -2.22 -8.96 -23.93
N GLN A 426 -1.49 -9.88 -23.28
CA GLN A 426 -0.74 -9.59 -22.06
C GLN A 426 0.35 -8.53 -22.27
N GLY A 427 1.00 -8.51 -23.43
CA GLY A 427 1.92 -7.44 -23.85
C GLY A 427 1.20 -6.10 -23.92
N GLN A 428 0.12 -6.01 -24.70
CA GLN A 428 -0.69 -4.79 -24.83
C GLN A 428 -1.23 -4.27 -23.49
N HIS A 429 -1.66 -5.15 -22.59
CA HIS A 429 -2.08 -4.76 -21.24
C HIS A 429 -0.91 -4.23 -20.40
N ARG A 430 0.27 -4.85 -20.46
CA ARG A 430 1.48 -4.34 -19.77
C ARG A 430 1.90 -2.98 -20.31
N ASP A 431 1.91 -2.80 -21.64
CA ASP A 431 2.26 -1.54 -22.28
C ASP A 431 1.26 -0.42 -21.93
N ALA A 432 -0.03 -0.74 -21.86
CA ALA A 432 -1.08 0.19 -21.42
C ALA A 432 -0.95 0.58 -19.94
N VAL A 433 -0.67 -0.38 -19.06
CA VAL A 433 -0.41 -0.12 -17.63
C VAL A 433 0.83 0.75 -17.46
N ALA A 434 1.95 0.40 -18.10
CA ALA A 434 3.19 1.17 -18.05
C ALA A 434 3.01 2.61 -18.59
N ALA A 435 2.16 2.81 -19.62
CA ALA A 435 1.83 4.14 -20.12
C ALA A 435 1.02 4.97 -19.10
N VAL A 436 0.08 4.36 -18.38
CA VAL A 436 -0.69 5.03 -17.31
C VAL A 436 0.20 5.33 -16.10
N GLU A 437 1.07 4.40 -15.69
CA GLU A 437 2.06 4.60 -14.63
C GLU A 437 3.00 5.77 -14.96
N ALA A 438 3.53 5.83 -16.19
CA ALA A 438 4.38 6.93 -16.64
C ALA A 438 3.66 8.29 -16.65
N GLN A 439 2.36 8.32 -16.98
CA GLN A 439 1.54 9.54 -16.90
C GLN A 439 1.32 9.96 -15.44
N ALA A 440 0.95 9.03 -14.55
CA ALA A 440 0.77 9.29 -13.13
C ALA A 440 2.06 9.77 -12.46
N GLU A 441 3.22 9.20 -12.80
CA GLU A 441 4.53 9.69 -12.35
C GLU A 441 4.82 11.13 -12.82
N ALA A 442 4.50 11.46 -14.07
CA ALA A 442 4.71 12.81 -14.60
C ALA A 442 3.83 13.85 -13.89
N GLU A 443 2.57 13.50 -13.61
CA GLU A 443 1.66 14.35 -12.83
C GLU A 443 2.12 14.48 -11.37
N ALA A 444 2.55 13.39 -10.73
CA ALA A 444 3.11 13.43 -9.38
C ALA A 444 4.36 14.31 -9.28
N LYS A 445 5.27 14.22 -10.27
CA LYS A 445 6.46 15.10 -10.38
C LYS A 445 6.04 16.56 -10.50
N ARG A 446 5.13 16.90 -11.42
CA ARG A 446 4.57 18.26 -11.59
C ARG A 446 3.93 18.81 -10.30
N LEU A 447 3.11 18.02 -9.62
CA LEU A 447 2.48 18.43 -8.36
C LEU A 447 3.52 18.62 -7.24
N SER A 448 4.57 17.80 -7.21
CA SER A 448 5.66 17.96 -6.25
C SER A 448 6.42 19.28 -6.48
N GLU A 449 6.70 19.63 -7.74
CA GLU A 449 7.32 20.90 -8.12
C GLU A 449 6.43 22.09 -7.71
N GLU A 450 5.13 22.03 -7.97
CA GLU A 450 4.16 23.06 -7.57
C GLU A 450 4.09 23.21 -6.03
N ILE A 451 4.11 22.12 -5.27
CA ILE A 451 4.20 22.15 -3.81
C ILE A 451 5.52 22.80 -3.35
N THR A 452 6.67 22.51 -3.97
CA THR A 452 7.92 23.19 -3.61
C THR A 452 7.89 24.69 -3.91
N ARG A 453 7.23 25.10 -5.01
CA ARG A 453 7.02 26.50 -5.36
C ARG A 453 6.12 27.21 -4.35
N LEU A 454 5.00 26.61 -3.97
CA LEU A 454 4.08 27.15 -2.95
C LEU A 454 4.74 27.24 -1.57
N ARG A 455 5.58 26.26 -1.19
CA ARG A 455 6.39 26.33 0.05
C ARG A 455 7.36 27.51 0.03
N ARG A 456 8.13 27.70 -1.06
CA ARG A 456 9.01 28.88 -1.21
C ARG A 456 8.23 30.19 -1.11
N GLN A 457 7.12 30.33 -1.84
CA GLN A 457 6.26 31.52 -1.78
C GLN A 457 5.72 31.80 -0.37
N ARG A 458 5.31 30.76 0.37
CA ARG A 458 4.90 30.87 1.78
C ARG A 458 6.05 31.36 2.66
N ASP A 459 7.25 30.81 2.47
CA ASP A 459 8.43 31.13 3.27
C ASP A 459 8.92 32.56 2.99
N ASP A 460 8.88 33.00 1.73
CA ASP A 460 9.12 34.39 1.31
C ASP A 460 8.10 35.36 1.96
N LEU A 461 6.82 34.99 2.01
CA LEU A 461 5.77 35.77 2.68
C LEU A 461 5.93 35.81 4.21
N HIS A 462 6.42 34.73 4.83
CA HIS A 462 6.78 34.75 6.25
C HIS A 462 7.96 35.68 6.54
N LEU A 463 9.01 35.63 5.71
CA LEU A 463 10.15 36.56 5.80
C LEU A 463 9.72 38.02 5.62
N ALA A 464 8.82 38.30 4.67
CA ALA A 464 8.26 39.64 4.46
C ALA A 464 7.36 40.10 5.63
N ARG A 465 6.58 39.19 6.24
CA ARG A 465 5.83 39.49 7.47
C ARG A 465 6.77 39.83 8.62
N ASP A 466 7.85 39.07 8.79
CA ASP A 466 8.75 39.18 9.94
C ASP A 466 9.69 40.40 9.84
N SER A 467 10.06 40.81 8.63
CA SER A 467 10.73 42.10 8.43
C SER A 467 9.81 43.29 8.74
N LEU A 468 8.52 43.23 8.33
CA LEU A 468 7.54 44.28 8.63
C LEU A 468 7.19 44.37 10.13
N THR A 469 7.11 43.24 10.85
CA THR A 469 6.92 43.27 12.31
C THR A 469 8.16 43.79 13.03
N ALA A 470 9.36 43.42 12.59
CA ALA A 470 10.60 44.00 13.11
C ALA A 470 10.68 45.52 12.87
N GLU A 471 10.33 46.00 11.67
CA GLU A 471 10.28 47.44 11.35
C GLU A 471 9.23 48.17 12.20
N LYS A 472 8.04 47.58 12.39
CA LYS A 472 7.00 48.14 13.27
C LYS A 472 7.49 48.23 14.72
N ASN A 473 8.15 47.19 15.24
CA ASN A 473 8.67 47.18 16.61
C ASN A 473 9.80 48.20 16.78
N ALA A 474 10.69 48.35 15.80
CA ALA A 474 11.72 49.40 15.79
C ALA A 474 11.10 50.82 15.80
N LYS A 475 10.05 51.06 15.01
CA LYS A 475 9.30 52.34 15.02
C LYS A 475 8.58 52.59 16.34
N LEU A 476 8.01 51.56 16.98
CA LEU A 476 7.42 51.66 18.32
C LEU A 476 8.47 52.02 19.37
N HIS A 477 9.60 51.30 19.42
CA HIS A 477 10.69 51.63 20.34
C HIS A 477 11.27 53.04 20.11
N SER A 478 11.38 53.50 18.86
CA SER A 478 11.75 54.87 18.53
C SER A 478 10.73 55.90 19.05
N SER A 479 9.43 55.64 18.86
CA SER A 479 8.33 56.46 19.38
C SER A 479 8.34 56.53 20.90
N ASP A 480 8.50 55.40 21.59
CA ASP A 480 8.47 55.34 23.04
C ASP A 480 9.73 55.96 23.68
N ALA A 481 10.90 55.81 23.04
CA ALA A 481 12.09 56.56 23.42
C ALA A 481 11.90 58.09 23.26
N ALA A 482 11.26 58.54 22.17
CA ALA A 482 10.94 59.95 21.98
C ALA A 482 9.94 60.47 23.03
N LYS A 483 8.87 59.72 23.32
CA LYS A 483 7.91 60.04 24.40
C LYS A 483 8.60 60.13 25.76
N HIS A 484 9.51 59.19 26.07
CA HIS A 484 10.25 59.21 27.32
C HIS A 484 11.16 60.44 27.43
N GLN A 485 11.86 60.81 26.35
CA GLN A 485 12.64 62.06 26.31
C GLN A 485 11.76 63.31 26.49
N VAL A 486 10.54 63.33 25.91
CA VAL A 486 9.58 64.42 26.11
C VAL A 486 9.11 64.47 27.57
N ALA A 487 8.76 63.32 28.17
CA ALA A 487 8.34 63.25 29.58
C ALA A 487 9.45 63.73 30.54
N VAL A 488 10.71 63.33 30.31
CA VAL A 488 11.86 63.80 31.09
C VAL A 488 12.07 65.31 30.93
N LYS A 489 11.97 65.85 29.71
CA LYS A 489 12.03 67.30 29.46
C LYS A 489 10.89 68.05 30.14
N GLN A 490 9.67 67.51 30.10
CA GLN A 490 8.48 68.10 30.70
C GLN A 490 8.58 68.14 32.23
N ALA A 491 8.95 67.04 32.88
CA ALA A 491 9.21 67.01 34.33
C ALA A 491 10.33 67.99 34.73
N ARG A 492 11.34 68.19 33.89
CA ARG A 492 12.38 69.20 34.11
C ARG A 492 11.86 70.63 33.96
N ILE A 493 11.01 70.90 32.97
CA ILE A 493 10.33 72.20 32.80
C ILE A 493 9.44 72.49 34.00
N GLU A 494 8.66 71.53 34.48
CA GLU A 494 7.80 71.67 35.66
C GLU A 494 8.61 71.94 36.93
N SER A 495 9.72 71.23 37.13
CA SER A 495 10.66 71.48 38.23
C SER A 495 11.24 72.90 38.18
N LEU A 496 11.69 73.36 37.02
CA LEU A 496 12.22 74.72 36.82
C LEU A 496 11.11 75.79 36.98
N ALA A 497 9.89 75.52 36.50
CA ALA A 497 8.73 76.39 36.66
C ALA A 497 8.25 76.47 38.12
N ALA A 498 8.43 75.41 38.91
CA ALA A 498 8.18 75.44 40.34
C ALA A 498 9.27 76.23 41.08
N GLN A 499 10.54 76.13 40.66
CA GLN A 499 11.64 76.93 41.20
C GLN A 499 11.45 78.42 40.91
N THR A 500 11.12 78.81 39.67
CA THR A 500 10.83 80.22 39.35
C THR A 500 9.58 80.74 40.06
N ARG A 501 8.51 79.94 40.20
CA ARG A 501 7.36 80.32 41.04
C ARG A 501 7.73 80.57 42.51
N ARG A 502 8.60 79.75 43.11
CA ARG A 502 9.12 79.97 44.47
C ARG A 502 9.96 81.24 44.58
N LEU A 503 10.85 81.48 43.61
CA LEU A 503 11.67 82.70 43.55
C LEU A 503 10.80 83.96 43.36
N GLN A 504 9.79 83.90 42.49
CA GLN A 504 8.80 84.97 42.31
C GLN A 504 8.01 85.24 43.58
N ALA A 505 7.53 84.20 44.28
CA ALA A 505 6.84 84.36 45.56
C ALA A 505 7.75 85.04 46.60
N SER A 506 9.01 84.60 46.72
CA SER A 506 9.99 85.21 47.63
C SER A 506 10.31 86.67 47.25
N LEU A 507 10.38 87.00 45.96
CA LEU A 507 10.54 88.39 45.49
C LEU A 507 9.31 89.26 45.79
N VAL A 508 8.09 88.73 45.63
CA VAL A 508 6.83 89.44 45.98
C VAL A 508 6.73 89.67 47.49
N GLU A 509 7.18 88.71 48.30
CA GLU A 509 7.27 88.82 49.75
C GLU A 509 8.31 89.87 50.18
N GLN A 510 9.50 89.88 49.57
CA GLN A 510 10.53 90.91 49.77
C GLN A 510 10.09 92.30 49.28
N ALA A 511 9.21 92.37 48.27
CA ALA A 511 8.70 93.63 47.70
C ALA A 511 7.39 94.15 48.34
N GLY A 512 6.77 93.40 49.26
CA GLY A 512 5.65 93.87 50.08
C GLY A 512 4.33 94.16 49.34
N LEU A 513 4.05 93.53 48.20
CA LEU A 513 2.89 93.84 47.34
C LEU A 513 1.91 92.65 47.12
N PRO A 514 1.19 92.18 48.17
CA PRO A 514 0.26 91.05 48.05
C PRO A 514 -1.04 91.36 47.29
N ARG A 515 -1.34 92.65 47.03
CA ARG A 515 -2.65 93.09 46.52
C ARG A 515 -2.81 92.97 45.00
N VAL A 516 -1.71 93.13 44.25
CA VAL A 516 -1.72 93.17 42.77
C VAL A 516 -1.85 91.77 42.14
N ALA A 517 -1.37 90.73 42.82
CA ALA A 517 -1.36 89.36 42.29
C ALA A 517 -2.75 88.71 42.16
N LYS A 518 -3.75 89.19 42.89
CA LYS A 518 -5.09 88.57 42.94
C LYS A 518 -6.05 89.09 41.86
N GLU A 519 -5.77 90.25 41.27
CA GLU A 519 -6.63 90.91 40.27
C GLU A 519 -6.32 90.48 38.82
N LEU A 520 -5.21 89.77 38.56
CA LEU A 520 -4.81 89.33 37.22
C LEU A 520 -5.39 87.97 36.75
N LEU A 521 -6.28 87.34 37.52
CA LEU A 521 -6.57 85.90 37.38
C LEU A 521 -8.04 85.49 37.14
N VAL A 522 -9.00 86.43 37.03
CA VAL A 522 -10.44 86.06 37.09
C VAL A 522 -11.32 86.53 35.91
N ASP A 523 -11.11 87.71 35.30
CA ASP A 523 -12.10 88.29 34.36
C ASP A 523 -11.69 88.28 32.87
N PRO A 524 -12.33 87.47 31.99
CA PRO A 524 -12.11 87.52 30.54
C PRO A 524 -12.60 88.83 29.89
N GLY A 525 -13.58 89.50 30.51
CA GLY A 525 -14.09 90.81 30.07
C GLY A 525 -13.21 91.98 30.50
N LEU A 526 -12.03 91.74 31.09
CA LEU A 526 -11.13 92.81 31.52
C LEU A 526 -10.64 93.61 30.30
N LEU A 527 -10.30 92.96 29.19
CA LEU A 527 -9.80 93.63 27.97
C LEU A 527 -10.71 94.76 27.46
N GLU A 528 -11.99 94.49 27.22
CA GLU A 528 -12.96 95.48 26.73
C GLU A 528 -13.18 96.61 27.76
N ASN A 529 -13.21 96.27 29.06
CA ASN A 529 -13.34 97.26 30.13
C ASN A 529 -12.08 98.13 30.31
N LEU A 530 -10.88 97.59 30.03
CA LEU A 530 -9.64 98.34 30.05
C LEU A 530 -9.50 99.24 28.82
N GLU A 531 -9.92 98.80 27.65
CA GLU A 531 -9.99 99.65 26.44
C GLU A 531 -10.98 100.80 26.63
N ALA A 532 -12.16 100.53 27.19
CA ALA A 532 -13.14 101.57 27.55
C ALA A 532 -12.61 102.56 28.60
N ARG A 533 -11.91 102.07 29.64
CA ARG A 533 -11.28 102.93 30.67
C ARG A 533 -10.07 103.70 30.15
N LEU A 534 -9.29 103.14 29.24
CA LEU A 534 -8.20 103.81 28.53
C LEU A 534 -8.73 104.96 27.67
N ALA A 535 -9.80 104.74 26.91
CA ALA A 535 -10.45 105.79 26.12
C ALA A 535 -11.02 106.91 27.01
N ALA A 536 -11.64 106.57 28.14
CA ALA A 536 -12.18 107.55 29.09
C ALA A 536 -11.10 108.35 29.84
N THR A 537 -9.97 107.73 30.20
CA THR A 537 -8.87 108.42 30.92
C THR A 537 -7.97 109.23 30.00
N ALA A 538 -7.76 108.80 28.75
CA ALA A 538 -7.06 109.60 27.74
C ALA A 538 -7.82 110.90 27.39
N ALA A 539 -9.15 110.92 27.55
CA ALA A 539 -9.98 112.12 27.38
C ALA A 539 -10.00 113.07 28.59
N ALA A 540 -9.37 112.72 29.72
CA ALA A 540 -9.40 113.45 30.99
C ALA A 540 -7.99 113.69 31.59
N ALA A 541 -6.97 113.75 30.74
CA ALA A 541 -5.57 113.79 31.14
C ALA A 541 -5.09 115.21 31.52
N ASP A 542 -5.33 115.60 32.78
CA ASP A 542 -4.71 116.77 33.43
C ASP A 542 -4.12 116.43 34.83
N SER A 543 -3.86 115.15 35.11
CA SER A 543 -3.18 114.74 36.36
C SER A 543 -2.25 113.55 36.20
N VAL A 544 -1.07 113.66 36.83
CA VAL A 544 0.08 112.72 36.75
C VAL A 544 -0.24 111.30 37.24
N GLY A 545 -1.36 111.10 37.95
CA GLY A 545 -1.82 109.77 38.36
C GLY A 545 -2.37 108.91 37.20
N ALA A 546 -3.00 109.53 36.20
CA ALA A 546 -3.71 108.82 35.13
C ALA A 546 -2.75 108.09 34.16
N GLU A 547 -1.60 108.69 33.83
CA GLU A 547 -0.59 108.08 32.96
C GLU A 547 -0.05 106.76 33.54
N SER A 548 0.08 106.67 34.87
CA SER A 548 0.49 105.46 35.57
C SER A 548 -0.54 104.32 35.46
N GLU A 549 -1.84 104.65 35.45
CA GLU A 549 -2.90 103.65 35.24
C GLU A 549 -2.96 103.23 33.78
N VAL A 550 -2.99 104.18 32.84
CA VAL A 550 -2.95 103.95 31.39
C VAL A 550 -1.82 102.97 31.02
N ALA A 551 -0.60 103.19 31.52
CA ALA A 551 0.55 102.32 31.26
C ALA A 551 0.36 100.89 31.82
N LYS A 552 -0.26 100.73 33.01
CA LYS A 552 -0.58 99.41 33.58
C LYS A 552 -1.60 98.66 32.74
N LEU A 553 -2.65 99.35 32.28
CA LEU A 553 -3.71 98.74 31.47
C LEU A 553 -3.18 98.33 30.09
N GLN A 554 -2.31 99.14 29.47
CA GLN A 554 -1.60 98.78 28.24
C GLN A 554 -0.66 97.57 28.43
N ALA A 555 0.03 97.47 29.57
CA ALA A 555 0.86 96.31 29.89
C ALA A 555 0.01 95.03 30.10
N GLN A 556 -1.18 95.15 30.71
CA GLN A 556 -2.13 94.03 30.87
C GLN A 556 -2.72 93.59 29.53
N LEU A 557 -3.12 94.54 28.67
CA LEU A 557 -3.54 94.29 27.28
C LEU A 557 -2.47 93.54 26.48
N ALA A 558 -1.22 94.01 26.52
CA ALA A 558 -0.10 93.36 25.84
C ALA A 558 0.22 91.97 26.41
N LEU A 559 0.04 91.75 27.71
CA LEU A 559 0.19 90.43 28.34
C LEU A 559 -0.91 89.46 27.90
N ALA A 560 -2.17 89.90 27.89
CA ALA A 560 -3.31 89.09 27.46
C ALA A 560 -3.24 88.77 25.96
N GLN A 561 -2.85 89.72 25.10
CA GLN A 561 -2.60 89.45 23.67
C GLN A 561 -1.51 88.39 23.47
N ARG A 562 -0.41 88.45 24.24
CA ARG A 562 0.63 87.41 24.23
C ARG A 562 0.09 86.06 24.68
N GLN A 563 -0.72 86.02 25.74
CA GLN A 563 -1.37 84.79 26.21
C GLN A 563 -2.31 84.18 25.14
N VAL A 564 -3.15 84.99 24.48
CA VAL A 564 -4.00 84.53 23.38
C VAL A 564 -3.14 83.97 22.24
N THR A 565 -2.10 84.67 21.79
CA THR A 565 -1.23 84.16 20.70
C THR A 565 -0.50 82.86 21.07
N MET A 566 -0.11 82.68 22.34
CA MET A 566 0.43 81.41 22.85
C MET A 566 -0.63 80.31 22.82
N LEU A 567 -1.84 80.57 23.33
CA LEU A 567 -2.94 79.58 23.33
C LEU A 567 -3.36 79.18 21.91
N THR A 568 -3.40 80.11 20.95
CA THR A 568 -3.65 79.78 19.54
C THR A 568 -2.53 78.92 18.95
N ARG A 569 -1.27 79.16 19.32
CA ARG A 569 -0.14 78.33 18.89
C ARG A 569 -0.22 76.92 19.47
N GLU A 570 -0.52 76.77 20.75
CA GLU A 570 -0.74 75.46 21.39
C GLU A 570 -1.94 74.73 20.78
N LEU A 571 -3.06 75.43 20.53
CA LEU A 571 -4.22 74.84 19.87
C LEU A 571 -3.89 74.32 18.46
N ASN A 572 -3.18 75.10 17.65
CA ASN A 572 -2.76 74.66 16.31
C ASN A 572 -1.81 73.46 16.37
N SER A 573 -0.87 73.45 17.32
CA SER A 573 0.03 72.31 17.58
C SER A 573 -0.75 71.03 17.95
N VAL A 574 -1.79 71.16 18.78
CA VAL A 574 -2.69 70.06 19.13
C VAL A 574 -3.51 69.58 17.93
N VAL A 575 -4.05 70.50 17.12
CA VAL A 575 -4.80 70.17 15.89
C VAL A 575 -3.91 69.39 14.90
N GLU A 576 -2.69 69.87 14.61
CA GLU A 576 -1.73 69.12 13.79
C GLU A 576 -1.40 67.74 14.37
N GLY A 577 -1.35 67.61 15.70
CA GLY A 577 -1.19 66.33 16.39
C GLY A 577 -2.34 65.36 16.14
N TYR A 578 -3.59 65.87 16.20
CA TYR A 578 -4.79 65.08 15.91
C TYR A 578 -4.90 64.71 14.42
N GLU A 579 -4.59 65.61 13.49
CA GLU A 579 -4.58 65.31 12.05
C GLU A 579 -3.57 64.20 11.70
N ARG A 580 -2.36 64.26 12.29
CA ARG A 580 -1.36 63.18 12.15
C ARG A 580 -1.85 61.87 12.76
N LEU A 581 -2.51 61.92 13.92
CA LEU A 581 -3.09 60.73 14.55
C LEU A 581 -4.18 60.13 13.65
N ASP A 582 -5.11 60.93 13.12
CA ASP A 582 -6.17 60.46 12.23
C ASP A 582 -5.61 59.88 10.92
N ALA A 583 -4.55 60.48 10.35
CA ALA A 583 -3.83 59.90 9.23
C ALA A 583 -3.22 58.52 9.56
N THR A 584 -2.66 58.33 10.77
CA THR A 584 -2.17 57.00 11.20
C THR A 584 -3.29 56.01 11.51
N VAL A 585 -4.42 56.46 12.07
CA VAL A 585 -5.58 55.61 12.33
C VAL A 585 -6.22 55.15 11.02
N THR A 586 -6.48 56.07 10.08
CA THR A 586 -7.07 55.74 8.78
C THR A 586 -6.16 54.85 7.92
N THR A 587 -4.83 54.98 8.01
CA THR A 587 -3.91 54.05 7.33
C THR A 587 -3.90 52.67 7.99
N HIS A 588 -3.95 52.58 9.32
CA HIS A 588 -4.09 51.29 10.02
C HIS A 588 -5.44 50.61 9.77
N VAL A 589 -6.54 51.36 9.70
CA VAL A 589 -7.88 50.82 9.37
C VAL A 589 -7.90 50.25 7.95
N ARG A 590 -7.32 50.94 6.95
CA ARG A 590 -7.17 50.37 5.58
C ARG A 590 -6.33 49.09 5.58
N ALA A 591 -5.18 49.10 6.27
CA ALA A 591 -4.31 47.93 6.36
C ALA A 591 -4.95 46.73 7.09
N LEU A 592 -5.92 46.97 7.98
CA LEU A 592 -6.75 45.89 8.56
C LEU A 592 -7.75 45.36 7.53
N ALA A 593 -8.48 46.24 6.83
CA ALA A 593 -9.40 45.83 5.77
C ALA A 593 -8.71 45.00 4.65
N ASP A 594 -7.53 45.43 4.19
CA ASP A 594 -6.74 44.69 3.19
C ASP A 594 -6.36 43.28 3.66
N ARG A 595 -6.11 43.12 4.97
CA ARG A 595 -5.80 41.82 5.61
C ARG A 595 -7.05 40.97 5.77
N ASP A 596 -8.18 41.55 6.13
CA ASP A 596 -9.46 40.84 6.24
C ASP A 596 -9.91 40.33 4.86
N ASP A 597 -9.75 41.13 3.80
CA ASP A 597 -9.97 40.69 2.42
C ASP A 597 -8.99 39.57 2.00
N HIS A 598 -7.74 39.59 2.47
CA HIS A 598 -6.80 38.50 2.23
C HIS A 598 -7.19 37.21 2.98
N LEU A 599 -7.60 37.33 4.25
CA LEU A 599 -8.11 36.21 5.03
C LEU A 599 -9.39 35.61 4.41
N ALA A 600 -10.32 36.44 3.93
CA ALA A 600 -11.52 35.98 3.24
C ALA A 600 -11.18 35.17 1.97
N ARG A 601 -10.19 35.61 1.19
CA ARG A 601 -9.67 34.85 0.03
C ARG A 601 -9.05 33.51 0.44
N LEU A 602 -8.21 33.49 1.48
CA LEU A 602 -7.62 32.26 2.00
C LEU A 602 -8.68 31.28 2.53
N ILE A 603 -9.73 31.77 3.20
CA ILE A 603 -10.86 30.95 3.65
C ILE A 603 -11.60 30.36 2.44
N ALA A 604 -11.86 31.15 1.40
CA ALA A 604 -12.51 30.69 0.17
C ALA A 604 -11.67 29.67 -0.62
N ASP A 605 -10.34 29.76 -0.59
CA ASP A 605 -9.47 28.75 -1.20
C ASP A 605 -9.33 27.50 -0.32
N LYS A 606 -9.32 27.65 1.01
CA LYS A 606 -9.39 26.53 1.95
C LYS A 606 -10.66 25.70 1.72
N THR A 607 -11.85 26.31 1.63
CA THR A 607 -13.10 25.55 1.41
C THR A 607 -13.15 24.84 0.07
N LYS A 608 -12.54 25.40 -0.99
CA LYS A 608 -12.34 24.71 -2.28
C LYS A 608 -11.42 23.49 -2.14
N LEU A 609 -10.32 23.61 -1.38
CA LEU A 609 -9.39 22.51 -1.12
C LEU A 609 -10.02 21.43 -0.24
N ASP A 610 -10.73 21.80 0.83
CA ASP A 610 -11.48 20.89 1.69
C ASP A 610 -12.51 20.10 0.85
N GLY A 611 -13.23 20.76 -0.06
CA GLY A 611 -14.14 20.12 -1.01
C GLY A 611 -13.45 19.13 -1.97
N LYS A 612 -12.26 19.47 -2.49
CA LYS A 612 -11.45 18.55 -3.30
C LYS A 612 -10.95 17.36 -2.49
N ILE A 613 -10.53 17.57 -1.24
CA ILE A 613 -10.07 16.50 -0.34
C ILE A 613 -11.21 15.53 -0.05
N LEU A 614 -12.43 16.02 0.23
CA LEU A 614 -13.61 15.18 0.42
C LEU A 614 -13.97 14.38 -0.85
N PHE A 615 -13.87 15.00 -2.02
CA PHE A 615 -14.08 14.32 -3.31
C PHE A 615 -13.05 13.21 -3.55
N LEU A 616 -11.75 13.50 -3.36
CA LEU A 616 -10.66 12.53 -3.52
C LEU A 616 -10.75 11.39 -2.50
N ARG A 617 -11.12 11.67 -1.24
CA ARG A 617 -11.41 10.63 -0.24
C ARG A 617 -12.54 9.72 -0.68
N LYS A 618 -13.63 10.28 -1.24
CA LYS A 618 -14.75 9.48 -1.75
C LYS A 618 -14.34 8.62 -2.95
N GLN A 619 -13.52 9.13 -3.87
CA GLN A 619 -12.97 8.31 -4.97
C GLN A 619 -12.04 7.21 -4.46
N LEU A 620 -11.19 7.49 -3.48
CA LEU A 620 -10.30 6.50 -2.88
C LEU A 620 -11.09 5.39 -2.18
N GLU A 621 -12.19 5.71 -1.50
CA GLU A 621 -13.06 4.72 -0.88
C GLU A 621 -13.85 3.89 -1.89
N GLN A 622 -14.25 4.48 -3.03
CA GLN A 622 -14.82 3.74 -4.17
C GLN A 622 -13.82 2.76 -4.76
N LEU A 623 -12.58 3.19 -5.03
CA LEU A 623 -11.51 2.34 -5.57
C LEU A 623 -11.12 1.20 -4.60
N LYS A 624 -11.14 1.44 -3.29
CA LYS A 624 -10.97 0.37 -2.30
C LYS A 624 -12.12 -0.66 -2.37
N ALA A 625 -13.37 -0.19 -2.40
CA ALA A 625 -14.52 -1.09 -2.47
C ALA A 625 -14.53 -1.92 -3.77
N GLU A 626 -14.08 -1.34 -4.88
CA GLU A 626 -13.85 -2.05 -6.14
C GLU A 626 -12.72 -3.10 -6.01
N ALA A 627 -11.56 -2.72 -5.46
CA ALA A 627 -10.44 -3.63 -5.24
C ALA A 627 -10.78 -4.79 -4.27
N ASP A 628 -11.57 -4.53 -3.22
CA ASP A 628 -12.07 -5.57 -2.32
C ASP A 628 -13.14 -6.44 -2.98
N GLY A 629 -13.92 -5.90 -3.92
CA GLY A 629 -14.80 -6.67 -4.79
C GLY A 629 -14.01 -7.64 -5.68
N GLU A 630 -12.96 -7.16 -6.34
CA GLU A 630 -12.06 -7.97 -7.16
C GLU A 630 -11.33 -9.03 -6.34
N ARG A 631 -10.82 -8.70 -5.14
CA ARG A 631 -10.19 -9.68 -4.23
C ARG A 631 -11.15 -10.82 -3.89
N ARG A 632 -12.38 -10.51 -3.48
CA ARG A 632 -13.41 -11.52 -3.20
C ARG A 632 -13.74 -12.38 -4.44
N ALA A 633 -13.76 -11.78 -5.63
CA ALA A 633 -13.97 -12.52 -6.88
C ALA A 633 -12.80 -13.46 -7.21
N VAL A 634 -11.55 -13.02 -6.98
CA VAL A 634 -10.35 -13.84 -7.17
C VAL A 634 -10.32 -15.02 -6.17
N ASP A 635 -10.66 -14.79 -4.91
CA ASP A 635 -10.69 -15.85 -3.90
C ASP A 635 -11.83 -16.85 -4.15
N ALA A 636 -13.02 -16.39 -4.54
CA ALA A 636 -14.10 -17.27 -5.01
C ALA A 636 -13.70 -18.10 -6.24
N ALA A 637 -12.95 -17.51 -7.19
CA ALA A 637 -12.44 -18.24 -8.35
C ALA A 637 -11.37 -19.29 -7.96
N ARG A 638 -10.50 -18.99 -6.98
CA ARG A 638 -9.53 -19.95 -6.43
C ARG A 638 -10.20 -21.14 -5.75
N ASP A 639 -11.24 -20.89 -4.96
CA ASP A 639 -11.97 -21.96 -4.26
C ASP A 639 -12.81 -22.81 -5.24
N ALA A 640 -13.40 -22.20 -6.26
CA ALA A 640 -14.03 -22.92 -7.37
C ALA A 640 -13.01 -23.79 -8.12
N GLN A 641 -11.79 -23.31 -8.35
CA GLN A 641 -10.73 -24.09 -8.99
C GLN A 641 -10.22 -25.25 -8.10
N ARG A 642 -10.06 -25.03 -6.78
CA ARG A 642 -9.75 -26.11 -5.83
C ARG A 642 -10.81 -27.21 -5.85
N ALA A 643 -12.09 -26.84 -5.81
CA ALA A 643 -13.20 -27.79 -5.89
C ALA A 643 -13.21 -28.58 -7.22
N ALA A 644 -12.88 -27.93 -8.34
CA ALA A 644 -12.72 -28.59 -9.64
C ALA A 644 -11.53 -29.57 -9.64
N ASP A 645 -10.39 -29.19 -9.05
CA ASP A 645 -9.22 -30.05 -8.92
C ASP A 645 -9.48 -31.27 -8.01
N ASP A 646 -10.24 -31.11 -6.93
CA ASP A 646 -10.67 -32.21 -6.06
C ASP A 646 -11.66 -33.14 -6.77
N ALA A 647 -12.62 -32.60 -7.51
CA ALA A 647 -13.53 -33.39 -8.34
C ALA A 647 -12.77 -34.18 -9.42
N ALA A 648 -11.76 -33.58 -10.05
CA ALA A 648 -10.88 -34.26 -11.01
C ALA A 648 -10.06 -35.37 -10.36
N ARG A 649 -9.50 -35.16 -9.15
CA ARG A 649 -8.82 -36.20 -8.37
C ARG A 649 -9.75 -37.35 -8.02
N ALA A 650 -10.97 -37.07 -7.57
CA ALA A 650 -11.97 -38.09 -7.24
C ALA A 650 -12.38 -38.90 -8.48
N ALA A 651 -12.63 -38.25 -9.62
CA ALA A 651 -12.92 -38.91 -10.89
C ALA A 651 -11.75 -39.80 -11.35
N GLN A 652 -10.51 -39.32 -11.23
CA GLN A 652 -9.32 -40.12 -11.58
C GLN A 652 -9.16 -41.34 -10.66
N ALA A 653 -9.43 -41.20 -9.36
CA ALA A 653 -9.42 -42.33 -8.42
C ALA A 653 -10.51 -43.37 -8.77
N HIS A 654 -11.71 -42.91 -9.17
CA HIS A 654 -12.80 -43.78 -9.61
C HIS A 654 -12.46 -44.54 -10.91
N ILE A 655 -11.81 -43.88 -11.89
CA ILE A 655 -11.30 -44.53 -13.11
C ILE A 655 -10.24 -45.59 -12.74
N VAL A 656 -9.32 -45.30 -11.82
CA VAL A 656 -8.32 -46.28 -11.35
C VAL A 656 -8.98 -47.46 -10.63
N ALA A 657 -10.04 -47.25 -9.84
CA ALA A 657 -10.80 -48.33 -9.22
C ALA A 657 -11.47 -49.23 -10.29
N LEU A 658 -12.24 -48.63 -11.21
CA LEU A 658 -12.91 -49.35 -12.31
C LEU A 658 -11.91 -50.12 -13.19
N THR A 659 -10.74 -49.55 -13.51
CA THR A 659 -9.72 -50.27 -14.30
C THR A 659 -9.11 -51.46 -13.55
N LYS A 660 -9.01 -51.43 -12.22
CA LYS A 660 -8.61 -52.59 -11.40
C LYS A 660 -9.71 -53.66 -11.35
N GLU A 661 -10.97 -53.26 -11.21
CA GLU A 661 -12.11 -54.19 -11.26
C GLU A 661 -12.21 -54.85 -12.64
N LEU A 662 -12.02 -54.10 -13.72
CA LEU A 662 -11.98 -54.62 -15.09
C LEU A 662 -10.78 -55.56 -15.32
N ALA A 663 -9.63 -55.28 -14.70
CA ALA A 663 -8.47 -56.17 -14.77
C ALA A 663 -8.71 -57.49 -14.03
N ALA A 664 -9.26 -57.44 -12.82
CA ALA A 664 -9.62 -58.62 -12.03
C ALA A 664 -10.72 -59.48 -12.69
N ALA A 665 -11.67 -58.85 -13.39
CA ALA A 665 -12.69 -59.55 -14.16
C ALA A 665 -12.17 -60.23 -15.44
N ASN A 666 -10.92 -59.96 -15.86
CA ASN A 666 -10.30 -60.53 -17.05
C ASN A 666 -9.32 -61.69 -16.76
N ASP A 667 -9.26 -62.21 -15.52
CA ASP A 667 -8.40 -63.35 -15.18
C ASP A 667 -8.86 -64.66 -15.89
N PRO A 668 -7.99 -65.34 -16.67
CA PRO A 668 -8.45 -66.25 -17.71
C PRO A 668 -8.51 -67.73 -17.28
N LYS A 669 -9.47 -68.14 -16.44
CA LYS A 669 -9.60 -69.58 -16.07
C LYS A 669 -10.94 -70.29 -16.23
N ASP A 670 -12.10 -69.63 -16.17
CA ASP A 670 -13.38 -70.36 -16.19
C ASP A 670 -14.22 -70.12 -17.46
N ALA A 671 -14.65 -71.21 -18.11
CA ALA A 671 -15.52 -71.16 -19.29
C ALA A 671 -16.94 -70.69 -18.93
N ASP A 672 -17.43 -71.03 -17.73
CA ASP A 672 -18.71 -70.56 -17.21
C ASP A 672 -18.70 -69.06 -16.93
N ALA A 673 -17.54 -68.49 -16.56
CA ALA A 673 -17.38 -67.05 -16.44
C ALA A 673 -17.56 -66.34 -17.78
N ARG A 674 -17.27 -66.96 -18.93
CA ARG A 674 -17.55 -66.36 -20.26
C ARG A 674 -19.06 -66.29 -20.55
N ALA A 675 -19.84 -67.27 -20.10
CA ALA A 675 -21.30 -67.24 -20.20
C ALA A 675 -21.92 -66.20 -19.24
N ALA A 676 -21.43 -66.14 -18.00
CA ALA A 676 -21.82 -65.15 -17.01
C ALA A 676 -21.45 -63.72 -17.45
N VAL A 677 -20.25 -63.51 -18.02
CA VAL A 677 -19.82 -62.22 -18.60
C VAL A 677 -20.64 -61.89 -19.85
N ALA A 678 -21.07 -62.85 -20.67
CA ALA A 678 -21.96 -62.60 -21.82
C ALA A 678 -23.42 -62.26 -21.40
N ALA A 679 -23.83 -62.62 -20.18
CA ALA A 679 -25.07 -62.17 -19.56
C ALA A 679 -24.88 -60.78 -18.90
N ALA A 680 -23.88 -60.64 -18.03
CA ALA A 680 -23.57 -59.38 -17.35
C ALA A 680 -23.21 -58.24 -18.33
N THR A 681 -22.62 -58.52 -19.49
CA THR A 681 -22.41 -57.51 -20.55
C THR A 681 -23.67 -57.20 -21.37
N ARG A 682 -24.70 -58.04 -21.36
CA ARG A 682 -26.04 -57.64 -21.82
C ARG A 682 -26.72 -56.76 -20.79
N ASP A 683 -26.68 -57.15 -19.52
CA ASP A 683 -27.32 -56.40 -18.44
C ASP A 683 -26.64 -55.05 -18.23
N ALA A 684 -25.31 -54.97 -18.32
CA ALA A 684 -24.57 -53.71 -18.36
C ALA A 684 -24.92 -52.87 -19.59
N ARG A 685 -25.09 -53.45 -20.79
CA ARG A 685 -25.56 -52.70 -21.97
C ARG A 685 -26.99 -52.19 -21.83
N ILE A 686 -27.84 -52.87 -21.07
CA ILE A 686 -29.20 -52.42 -20.74
C ILE A 686 -29.11 -51.27 -19.74
N ALA A 687 -28.32 -51.42 -18.68
CA ALA A 687 -28.07 -50.37 -17.69
C ALA A 687 -27.42 -49.11 -18.30
N ASP A 688 -26.43 -49.26 -19.20
CA ASP A 688 -25.82 -48.17 -19.97
C ASP A 688 -26.85 -47.49 -20.89
N ALA A 689 -27.74 -48.26 -21.51
CA ALA A 689 -28.82 -47.71 -22.33
C ALA A 689 -29.89 -46.99 -21.49
N GLU A 690 -30.13 -47.40 -20.26
CA GLU A 690 -31.00 -46.72 -19.29
C GLU A 690 -30.34 -45.47 -18.70
N LEU A 691 -29.06 -45.54 -18.34
CA LEU A 691 -28.26 -44.39 -17.92
C LEU A 691 -28.21 -43.34 -19.03
N ALA A 692 -27.90 -43.74 -20.27
CA ALA A 692 -27.91 -42.85 -21.43
C ALA A 692 -29.32 -42.30 -21.74
N ARG A 693 -30.41 -42.97 -21.36
CA ARG A 693 -31.78 -42.40 -21.43
C ARG A 693 -32.00 -41.38 -20.32
N HIS A 694 -31.56 -41.65 -19.09
CA HIS A 694 -31.64 -40.70 -17.98
C HIS A 694 -30.78 -39.45 -18.20
N GLU A 695 -29.57 -39.60 -18.71
CA GLU A 695 -28.68 -38.50 -19.11
C GLU A 695 -29.28 -37.69 -20.25
N ARG A 696 -29.86 -38.33 -21.28
CA ARG A 696 -30.59 -37.62 -22.35
C ARG A 696 -31.82 -36.89 -21.81
N SER A 697 -32.58 -37.47 -20.89
CA SER A 697 -33.71 -36.79 -20.24
C SER A 697 -33.20 -35.57 -19.47
N ARG A 698 -32.16 -35.73 -18.64
CA ARG A 698 -31.58 -34.64 -17.85
C ARG A 698 -30.97 -33.54 -18.72
N ALA A 699 -30.36 -33.89 -19.84
CA ALA A 699 -29.87 -32.93 -20.85
C ALA A 699 -31.02 -32.22 -21.58
N GLN A 700 -32.11 -32.92 -21.91
CA GLN A 700 -33.32 -32.32 -22.48
C GLN A 700 -34.01 -31.37 -21.48
N ASP A 701 -34.05 -31.72 -20.20
CA ASP A 701 -34.64 -30.88 -19.16
C ASP A 701 -33.74 -29.67 -18.84
N ALA A 702 -32.41 -29.83 -18.88
CA ALA A 702 -31.47 -28.72 -18.83
C ALA A 702 -31.59 -27.79 -20.06
N LEU A 703 -31.81 -28.34 -21.26
CA LEU A 703 -32.08 -27.54 -22.47
C LEU A 703 -33.39 -26.76 -22.33
N LYS A 704 -34.49 -27.38 -21.89
CA LYS A 704 -35.76 -26.67 -21.63
C LYS A 704 -35.61 -25.56 -20.58
N GLN A 705 -34.80 -25.79 -19.53
CA GLN A 705 -34.50 -24.76 -18.53
C GLN A 705 -33.68 -23.60 -19.12
N ALA A 706 -32.68 -23.89 -19.96
CA ALA A 706 -31.91 -22.87 -20.67
C ALA A 706 -32.79 -22.07 -21.66
N GLU A 707 -33.66 -22.74 -22.42
CA GLU A 707 -34.63 -22.12 -23.32
C GLU A 707 -35.62 -21.23 -22.56
N ALA A 708 -36.11 -21.67 -21.40
CA ALA A 708 -36.98 -20.86 -20.54
C ALA A 708 -36.27 -19.61 -19.99
N LEU A 709 -35.01 -19.73 -19.57
CA LEU A 709 -34.19 -18.59 -19.12
C LEU A 709 -33.88 -17.62 -20.25
N LEU A 710 -33.63 -18.12 -21.47
CA LEU A 710 -33.47 -17.28 -22.66
C LEU A 710 -34.76 -16.54 -23.00
N ALA A 711 -35.91 -17.22 -23.00
CA ALA A 711 -37.22 -16.60 -23.22
C ALA A 711 -37.55 -15.54 -22.14
N GLU A 712 -37.17 -15.76 -20.87
CA GLU A 712 -37.31 -14.77 -19.81
C GLU A 712 -36.39 -13.55 -20.04
N ARG A 713 -35.14 -13.77 -20.46
CA ARG A 713 -34.22 -12.68 -20.83
C ARG A 713 -34.73 -11.89 -22.03
N ASP A 714 -35.23 -12.55 -23.06
CA ASP A 714 -35.77 -11.91 -24.26
C ASP A 714 -37.05 -11.11 -23.94
N ALA A 715 -37.95 -11.65 -23.11
CA ALA A 715 -39.10 -10.91 -22.60
C ALA A 715 -38.70 -9.68 -21.76
N ARG A 716 -37.62 -9.79 -20.98
CA ARG A 716 -37.07 -8.67 -20.20
C ARG A 716 -36.39 -7.62 -21.08
N ILE A 717 -35.70 -8.03 -22.15
CA ILE A 717 -35.13 -7.14 -23.17
C ILE A 717 -36.26 -6.41 -23.90
N ALA A 718 -37.26 -7.12 -24.43
CA ALA A 718 -38.42 -6.53 -25.10
C ALA A 718 -39.18 -5.54 -24.22
N LYS A 719 -39.26 -5.79 -22.90
CA LYS A 719 -39.84 -4.83 -21.93
C LYS A 719 -38.98 -3.57 -21.78
N LEU A 720 -37.66 -3.70 -21.68
CA LEU A 720 -36.73 -2.57 -21.62
C LEU A 720 -36.72 -1.78 -22.94
N GLU A 721 -36.85 -2.44 -24.09
CA GLU A 721 -36.98 -1.80 -25.40
C GLU A 721 -38.31 -1.05 -25.52
N ALA A 722 -39.42 -1.62 -25.04
CA ALA A 722 -40.72 -0.93 -24.98
C ALA A 722 -40.71 0.29 -24.05
N ASP A 723 -40.03 0.21 -22.91
CA ASP A 723 -39.88 1.34 -21.99
C ASP A 723 -38.88 2.40 -22.51
N ALA A 724 -37.87 1.99 -23.28
CA ALA A 724 -36.99 2.91 -24.02
C ALA A 724 -37.70 3.56 -25.22
N ALA A 725 -38.62 2.87 -25.89
CA ALA A 725 -39.45 3.42 -26.95
C ALA A 725 -40.39 4.51 -26.41
N LYS A 726 -41.07 4.28 -25.27
CA LYS A 726 -41.90 5.30 -24.61
C LYS A 726 -41.10 6.58 -24.31
N ARG A 727 -39.86 6.44 -23.82
CA ARG A 727 -38.94 7.57 -23.54
C ARG A 727 -38.42 8.30 -24.79
N ARG A 728 -38.70 7.81 -26.01
CA ARG A 728 -38.38 8.52 -27.27
C ARG A 728 -39.52 9.39 -27.77
N ASP A 729 -40.75 9.14 -27.31
CA ASP A 729 -41.95 9.90 -27.70
C ASP A 729 -42.32 10.99 -26.67
N ASP A 730 -41.64 11.04 -25.52
CA ASP A 730 -41.72 12.15 -24.56
C ASP A 730 -41.11 13.44 -25.20
N PRO A 731 -41.84 14.56 -25.24
CA PRO A 731 -41.29 15.82 -25.74
C PRO A 731 -40.20 16.36 -24.77
N PRO A 732 -39.12 16.99 -25.28
CA PRO A 732 -38.05 17.54 -24.44
C PRO A 732 -38.62 18.58 -23.48
N SER A 733 -38.41 18.36 -22.17
CA SER A 733 -39.07 19.11 -21.11
C SER A 733 -38.28 20.36 -20.68
N SER A 734 -37.01 20.46 -21.09
CA SER A 734 -36.14 21.59 -20.78
C SER A 734 -35.69 22.36 -22.03
N GLU A 735 -35.53 23.67 -21.89
CA GLU A 735 -34.95 24.53 -22.93
C GLU A 735 -33.53 24.07 -23.33
N ALA A 736 -32.79 23.46 -22.39
CA ALA A 736 -31.48 22.88 -22.64
C ALA A 736 -31.51 21.71 -23.62
N GLU A 737 -32.51 20.81 -23.54
CA GLU A 737 -32.68 19.69 -24.47
C GLU A 737 -33.04 20.18 -25.88
N VAL A 738 -33.90 21.21 -25.98
CA VAL A 738 -34.24 21.85 -27.25
C VAL A 738 -33.02 22.50 -27.89
N MET A 739 -32.18 23.20 -27.11
CA MET A 739 -30.93 23.78 -27.58
C MET A 739 -29.92 22.71 -28.00
N LEU A 740 -29.78 21.61 -27.25
CA LEU A 740 -28.90 20.49 -27.60
C LEU A 740 -29.30 19.84 -28.92
N GLU A 741 -30.59 19.66 -29.18
CA GLU A 741 -31.07 19.10 -30.44
C GLU A 741 -30.85 20.07 -31.63
N GLN A 742 -31.01 21.38 -31.43
CA GLN A 742 -30.64 22.39 -32.43
C GLN A 742 -29.13 22.35 -32.76
N TYR A 743 -28.25 22.27 -31.75
CA TYR A 743 -26.81 22.12 -31.96
C TYR A 743 -26.46 20.79 -32.64
N ARG A 744 -27.15 19.70 -32.29
CA ARG A 744 -26.97 18.39 -32.94
C ARG A 744 -27.29 18.44 -34.42
N GLN A 745 -28.38 19.12 -34.81
CA GLN A 745 -28.75 19.30 -36.21
C GLN A 745 -27.73 20.09 -37.03
N LEU A 746 -26.99 21.02 -36.42
CA LEU A 746 -25.89 21.74 -37.08
C LEU A 746 -24.69 20.84 -37.37
N LEU A 747 -24.44 19.82 -36.56
CA LEU A 747 -23.32 18.88 -36.71
C LEU A 747 -23.64 17.69 -37.64
N LEU A 748 -24.92 17.40 -37.88
CA LEU A 748 -25.37 16.32 -38.77
C LEU A 748 -25.24 16.69 -40.26
N CYS A 749 -24.83 15.71 -41.08
CA CYS A 749 -24.67 15.84 -42.52
C CYS A 749 -25.99 16.21 -43.20
N GLY A 750 -26.02 17.34 -43.92
CA GLY A 750 -27.24 17.82 -44.59
C GLY A 750 -27.82 16.89 -45.67
N THR A 751 -27.08 15.88 -46.12
CA THR A 751 -27.55 14.90 -47.11
C THR A 751 -28.32 13.73 -46.49
N CYS A 752 -27.78 13.08 -45.45
CA CYS A 752 -28.46 11.94 -44.81
C CYS A 752 -29.18 12.29 -43.50
N LYS A 753 -28.84 13.42 -42.86
CA LYS A 753 -29.34 13.87 -41.54
C LYS A 753 -29.13 12.87 -40.38
N THR A 754 -28.39 11.78 -40.59
CA THR A 754 -28.18 10.70 -39.60
C THR A 754 -26.75 10.59 -39.08
N ARG A 755 -25.76 11.07 -39.84
CA ARG A 755 -24.32 10.94 -39.53
C ARG A 755 -23.69 12.31 -39.40
N PHE A 756 -22.71 12.44 -38.51
CA PHE A 756 -21.97 13.68 -38.31
C PHE A 756 -21.13 14.08 -39.54
N LYS A 757 -20.79 15.36 -39.64
CA LYS A 757 -19.91 15.90 -40.68
C LYS A 757 -18.45 15.57 -40.34
N ASP A 758 -17.81 14.76 -41.17
CA ASP A 758 -16.43 14.28 -41.03
C ASP A 758 -15.58 14.52 -42.30
N THR A 759 -16.18 15.08 -43.35
CA THR A 759 -15.59 15.18 -44.69
C THR A 759 -15.95 16.51 -45.35
N ALA A 760 -14.94 17.25 -45.81
CA ALA A 760 -15.06 18.49 -46.56
C ALA A 760 -14.71 18.31 -48.04
N ILE A 761 -15.43 19.00 -48.93
CA ILE A 761 -15.07 19.13 -50.35
C ILE A 761 -14.21 20.38 -50.51
N ALA A 762 -12.90 20.21 -50.73
CA ALA A 762 -11.88 21.26 -50.69
C ALA A 762 -12.10 22.43 -51.68
N ARG A 763 -12.84 22.21 -52.78
CA ARG A 763 -13.17 23.26 -53.76
C ARG A 763 -14.17 24.29 -53.23
N CYS A 764 -15.20 23.82 -52.52
CA CYS A 764 -16.35 24.62 -52.10
C CYS A 764 -16.52 24.70 -50.58
N MET A 765 -15.65 24.04 -49.81
CA MET A 765 -15.63 23.92 -48.35
C MET A 765 -16.94 23.43 -47.67
N HIS A 766 -17.87 22.87 -48.44
CA HIS A 766 -19.08 22.25 -47.89
C HIS A 766 -18.77 20.91 -47.22
N THR A 767 -19.40 20.66 -46.08
CA THR A 767 -19.09 19.55 -45.17
C THR A 767 -20.25 18.55 -45.04
N PHE A 768 -19.92 17.26 -45.13
CA PHE A 768 -20.83 16.12 -45.16
C PHE A 768 -20.22 14.93 -44.40
N CYS A 769 -20.95 13.82 -44.32
CA CYS A 769 -20.40 12.55 -43.85
C CYS A 769 -19.70 11.79 -44.99
N ARG A 770 -18.67 11.02 -44.67
CA ARG A 770 -17.79 10.31 -45.61
C ARG A 770 -18.57 9.42 -46.56
N GLN A 771 -19.56 8.70 -46.04
CA GLN A 771 -20.45 7.86 -46.83
C GLN A 771 -21.18 8.66 -47.92
N CYS A 772 -21.83 9.79 -47.59
CA CYS A 772 -22.55 10.57 -48.60
C CYS A 772 -21.65 11.24 -49.66
N VAL A 773 -20.37 11.49 -49.36
CA VAL A 773 -19.39 11.95 -50.35
C VAL A 773 -18.93 10.79 -51.23
N GLN A 774 -18.65 9.63 -50.62
CA GLN A 774 -18.23 8.42 -51.31
C GLN A 774 -19.32 7.88 -52.24
N ASP A 775 -20.57 7.77 -51.77
CA ASP A 775 -21.75 7.37 -52.55
C ASP A 775 -21.86 8.19 -53.86
N ARG A 776 -21.52 9.49 -53.81
CA ARG A 776 -21.54 10.40 -54.97
C ARG A 776 -20.33 10.26 -55.89
N LEU A 777 -19.16 9.89 -55.36
CA LEU A 777 -18.01 9.55 -56.19
C LEU A 777 -18.26 8.25 -56.98
N ASP A 778 -18.88 7.27 -56.32
CA ASP A 778 -19.13 5.92 -56.83
C ASP A 778 -20.30 5.88 -57.82
N THR A 779 -21.43 6.53 -57.49
CA THR A 779 -22.57 6.72 -58.43
C THR A 779 -22.28 7.73 -59.55
N ARG A 780 -21.05 8.25 -59.64
CA ARG A 780 -20.58 9.27 -60.60
C ARG A 780 -21.34 10.62 -60.52
N GLN A 781 -22.13 10.85 -59.48
CA GLN A 781 -22.80 12.12 -59.18
C GLN A 781 -21.83 13.15 -58.56
N ARG A 782 -20.72 13.42 -59.26
CA ARG A 782 -19.55 14.19 -58.83
C ARG A 782 -19.78 15.72 -58.77
N LYS A 783 -20.87 16.13 -58.12
CA LYS A 783 -21.28 17.52 -57.88
C LYS A 783 -21.67 17.71 -56.41
N CYS A 784 -21.22 18.81 -55.81
CA CYS A 784 -21.50 19.11 -54.40
C CYS A 784 -23.02 19.14 -54.12
N PRO A 785 -23.52 18.48 -53.06
CA PRO A 785 -24.94 18.52 -52.70
C PRO A 785 -25.51 19.93 -52.49
N THR A 786 -24.69 20.89 -52.01
CA THR A 786 -25.15 22.22 -51.61
C THR A 786 -25.00 23.27 -52.71
N CYS A 787 -23.87 23.30 -53.43
CA CYS A 787 -23.58 24.33 -54.43
C CYS A 787 -23.46 23.80 -55.87
N SER A 788 -23.64 22.49 -56.09
CA SER A 788 -23.52 21.80 -57.39
C SER A 788 -22.15 21.84 -58.09
N GLU A 789 -21.13 22.44 -57.45
CA GLU A 789 -19.77 22.53 -58.00
C GLU A 789 -19.15 21.14 -58.23
N PRO A 790 -18.48 20.89 -59.38
CA PRO A 790 -17.88 19.60 -59.68
C PRO A 790 -16.61 19.33 -58.87
N PHE A 791 -16.50 18.12 -58.31
CA PHE A 791 -15.37 17.69 -57.48
C PHE A 791 -14.92 16.26 -57.81
N GLY A 792 -13.63 15.97 -57.69
CA GLY A 792 -13.04 14.64 -57.83
C GLY A 792 -12.57 14.06 -56.49
N SER A 793 -12.07 12.82 -56.51
CA SER A 793 -11.56 12.13 -55.32
C SER A 793 -10.40 12.88 -54.63
N ASN A 794 -9.60 13.64 -55.39
CA ASN A 794 -8.50 14.47 -54.87
C ASN A 794 -8.98 15.72 -54.11
N ASP A 795 -10.23 16.13 -54.33
CA ASP A 795 -10.85 17.29 -53.68
C ASP A 795 -11.55 16.92 -52.36
N VAL A 796 -11.46 15.67 -51.91
CA VAL A 796 -12.09 15.19 -50.67
C VAL A 796 -11.08 15.17 -49.52
N ARG A 797 -11.41 15.82 -48.40
CA ARG A 797 -10.56 15.91 -47.20
C ARG A 797 -11.36 15.50 -45.96
N THR A 798 -10.81 14.60 -45.16
CA THR A 798 -11.34 14.32 -43.82
C THR A 798 -11.16 15.56 -42.94
N ILE A 799 -12.16 15.86 -42.12
CA ILE A 799 -12.13 16.89 -41.09
C ILE A 799 -12.53 16.27 -39.75
N TYR A 800 -12.01 16.84 -38.66
CA TYR A 800 -12.33 16.45 -37.29
C TYR A 800 -13.06 17.64 -36.66
N MET A 801 -14.27 17.41 -36.14
CA MET A 801 -15.13 18.40 -35.47
C MET A 801 -15.29 18.05 -33.99
#